data_AF-A0AAD7C6C2-F1
#
_entry.id   AF-A0AAD7C6C2-F1
#
_cell.length_a   1.000
_cell.length_b   1.000
_cell.length_c   1.000
_cell.angle_alpha   90.00
_cell.angle_beta   90.00
_cell.angle_gamma   90.00
#
_symmetry.space_group_name_H-M   'P 1'
#
loop_
_entity.id
_entity.type
_entity.pdbx_description
1 polymer ?
#
loop_
_entity_poly.entity_id
_entity_poly.type
_entity_poly.pdbx_seq_one_letter_code
_entity_poly.pdbx_strand_id
1 'polypeptide(L)'
;MVGLENIETMHEPKPIQAAGALCMDRVAVLWSVPTAHRPREVKGPMPSSRASKYPSVALPLPALFDNQAASADGTADFDAHGASFDSQYLPPGPWVHDGITYDFPSSWGDANDNVVASGQILQLEEPSYVHELHLVYSGDASGSAHEFVANFVLNFADNSTQQLQLYAKNWWRWPILNNGVIRTPYSFQANGTQKNWNSSQIYQWSTAIPSEQPLTSITLPPVNTAHRLHLFAVSMSPATSVPVATHPAVPNLVVRRARFTTRWQTMRGVRAQAVEITLANMLPSFTLSPATDHDARGGVVHRLVPGDQARVDVFVTGCRAGETAVVQVRDAQGRVVLRSQEWAVAPLMEQWTADADVLATHETPTWWNGAKFGIFIHWGVFSVPAWGPPKMYAECGIDYEDFIANFTAAKFDAGAWVDLFDRAGAKYFVVVTKHHDGFSLFDTGNTTHRSSVYLGPKRDLVAELLDTAKEQKPNLRRGTYYSLPEWFNPDYAKYGFGQWPGGHALDAFNSSVVEPYTGALNLADYIDDLQLPHMLDLATKYDTEIMWCDIGGPNKTLEFAAQFYNHALAQGRQVTMNNRCGAVPDFETPEYATFGSIQPTSWESSEGMDPFSYGLNAATNASQYKNGTTIVQTLVDIVSKNGNFLLDIGPTADGEIIAPMMEGLLDTGAWLDYSGAASIIRLIKTQTYWFPASQDASPPADAPAVRFLTTPTTFCIVAFAPPANGQLVINKRLPLLPGDALVLLKPDGGSVVVPWTMDERTGQFVVDVSSSDVAGGRFAWAFEADYRVD
;
A
#
# COMPACT_ATOMS: atom_id res chain seq x y z
N MET A 1 6.06 -49.24 -50.12
CA MET A 1 5.66 -47.91 -50.64
C MET A 1 4.27 -47.64 -50.09
N VAL A 2 4.15 -46.50 -49.39
CA VAL A 2 3.03 -45.98 -48.57
C VAL A 2 1.70 -46.77 -48.64
N GLY A 3 1.33 -47.37 -47.51
CA GLY A 3 0.10 -48.13 -47.32
C GLY A 3 -0.92 -47.41 -46.42
N LEU A 4 -2.08 -47.16 -47.01
CA LEU A 4 -3.46 -47.41 -46.54
C LEU A 4 -3.84 -47.17 -45.06
N GLU A 5 -4.64 -46.10 -44.89
CA GLU A 5 -6.04 -46.10 -44.44
C GLU A 5 -6.53 -46.93 -43.22
N ASN A 6 -7.19 -46.17 -42.34
CA ASN A 6 -8.56 -46.34 -41.81
C ASN A 6 -8.83 -46.99 -40.43
N ILE A 7 -9.50 -46.16 -39.62
CA ILE A 7 -10.68 -46.42 -38.75
C ILE A 7 -10.43 -47.26 -37.48
N GLU A 8 -10.67 -46.69 -36.27
CA GLU A 8 -11.89 -46.88 -35.45
C GLU A 8 -11.74 -46.31 -34.03
N THR A 9 -12.88 -46.06 -33.39
CA THR A 9 -13.11 -45.31 -32.14
C THR A 9 -13.02 -46.13 -30.83
N MET A 10 -12.79 -45.38 -29.73
CA MET A 10 -13.14 -45.62 -28.31
C MET A 10 -12.32 -46.61 -27.45
N HIS A 11 -11.60 -46.06 -26.45
CA HIS A 11 -11.65 -46.50 -25.04
C HIS A 11 -11.02 -45.47 -24.07
N GLU A 12 -11.59 -45.40 -22.86
CA GLU A 12 -11.37 -44.46 -21.76
C GLU A 12 -9.90 -44.34 -21.26
N PRO A 13 -9.47 -43.18 -20.70
CA PRO A 13 -8.17 -43.06 -20.05
C PRO A 13 -8.24 -43.44 -18.56
N LYS A 14 -7.42 -44.40 -18.14
CA LYS A 14 -6.97 -44.59 -16.75
C LYS A 14 -5.50 -44.11 -16.60
N PRO A 15 -5.08 -43.73 -15.38
CA PRO A 15 -4.16 -42.62 -15.14
C PRO A 15 -2.69 -43.02 -15.35
N ILE A 16 -1.93 -42.14 -16.00
CA ILE A 16 -0.48 -42.30 -16.13
C ILE A 16 0.22 -41.59 -14.96
N GLN A 17 1.00 -42.40 -14.25
CA GLN A 17 1.88 -42.05 -13.15
C GLN A 17 2.87 -40.93 -13.52
N ALA A 18 3.10 -40.04 -12.56
CA ALA A 18 4.10 -38.98 -12.62
C ALA A 18 5.50 -39.55 -12.83
N ALA A 19 6.07 -39.29 -14.01
CA ALA A 19 7.50 -39.44 -14.28
C ALA A 19 8.18 -38.08 -14.07
N GLY A 20 9.25 -38.10 -13.28
CA GLY A 20 9.97 -36.92 -12.82
C GLY A 20 10.47 -36.01 -13.94
N ALA A 21 10.16 -34.73 -13.82
CA ALA A 21 10.80 -33.67 -14.58
C ALA A 21 12.13 -33.30 -13.91
N LEU A 22 13.23 -33.72 -14.54
CA LEU A 22 14.57 -33.19 -14.33
C LEU A 22 14.56 -31.68 -14.61
N CYS A 23 14.86 -30.88 -13.60
CA CYS A 23 15.03 -29.44 -13.72
C CYS A 23 16.50 -29.12 -14.05
N MET A 24 16.80 -28.93 -15.32
CA MET A 24 18.01 -28.25 -15.78
C MET A 24 17.59 -27.22 -16.83
N ASP A 25 17.64 -25.94 -16.48
CA ASP A 25 18.30 -24.92 -17.31
C ASP A 25 18.47 -23.59 -16.57
N ARG A 26 19.66 -23.02 -16.76
CA ARG A 26 20.31 -21.93 -16.02
C ARG A 26 19.52 -20.61 -16.03
N VAL A 27 19.21 -20.09 -14.84
CA VAL A 27 18.86 -18.67 -14.58
C VAL A 27 19.51 -18.30 -13.24
N ALA A 28 20.38 -17.28 -13.23
CA ALA A 28 21.30 -17.01 -12.13
C ALA A 28 20.70 -16.10 -11.04
N VAL A 29 19.87 -16.68 -10.18
CA VAL A 29 20.01 -16.53 -8.73
C VAL A 29 20.15 -17.96 -8.20
N LEU A 30 21.39 -18.44 -8.04
CA LEU A 30 21.63 -19.77 -7.52
C LEU A 30 21.40 -19.76 -6.00
N TRP A 31 20.22 -20.21 -5.60
CA TRP A 31 19.97 -20.78 -4.29
C TRP A 31 20.84 -22.02 -4.14
N SER A 32 21.65 -22.11 -3.08
CA SER A 32 22.30 -23.38 -2.70
C SER A 32 21.70 -23.87 -1.39
N VAL A 33 20.79 -24.85 -1.48
CA VAL A 33 20.47 -25.73 -0.35
C VAL A 33 21.72 -26.61 -0.11
N PRO A 34 22.22 -26.75 1.12
CA PRO A 34 23.38 -27.60 1.37
C PRO A 34 22.98 -29.08 1.25
N THR A 35 23.03 -29.65 0.04
CA THR A 35 23.12 -31.11 -0.13
C THR A 35 24.17 -31.48 -1.17
N ALA A 36 24.91 -32.54 -0.86
CA ALA A 36 26.20 -32.88 -1.43
C ALA A 36 26.15 -33.31 -2.91
N HIS A 37 26.84 -32.59 -3.81
CA HIS A 37 27.85 -33.08 -4.78
C HIS A 37 28.22 -31.95 -5.78
N ARG A 38 29.52 -31.77 -6.02
CA ARG A 38 30.16 -30.64 -6.73
C ARG A 38 30.02 -30.70 -8.27
N PRO A 39 30.13 -29.52 -8.93
CA PRO A 39 30.99 -29.37 -10.09
C PRO A 39 32.06 -28.25 -9.91
N ARG A 40 33.14 -28.36 -10.70
CA ARG A 40 34.47 -27.70 -10.60
C ARG A 40 34.49 -26.16 -10.44
N GLU A 41 35.26 -25.70 -9.46
CA GLU A 41 35.66 -24.31 -9.20
C GLU A 41 36.75 -23.79 -10.15
N VAL A 42 36.60 -22.53 -10.58
CA VAL A 42 37.70 -21.70 -11.09
C VAL A 42 38.35 -21.00 -9.89
N LYS A 43 39.65 -21.24 -9.69
CA LYS A 43 40.43 -20.73 -8.55
C LYS A 43 40.79 -19.24 -8.72
N GLY A 44 40.12 -18.39 -7.95
CA GLY A 44 40.65 -17.13 -7.42
C GLY A 44 40.50 -17.14 -5.89
N PRO A 45 41.32 -16.42 -5.10
CA PRO A 45 41.20 -16.45 -3.64
C PRO A 45 39.84 -15.89 -3.23
N MET A 46 38.98 -16.75 -2.66
CA MET A 46 37.76 -16.30 -1.97
C MET A 46 38.18 -15.47 -0.76
N PRO A 47 37.69 -14.24 -0.58
CA PRO A 47 37.69 -13.63 0.74
C PRO A 47 36.88 -14.54 1.65
N SER A 48 37.41 -14.89 2.82
CA SER A 48 36.64 -15.52 3.89
C SER A 48 35.59 -14.50 4.38
N SER A 49 34.51 -14.29 3.64
CA SER A 49 33.49 -13.33 4.02
C SER A 49 32.61 -13.95 5.09
N ARG A 50 32.84 -13.51 6.33
CA ARG A 50 31.83 -13.58 7.40
C ARG A 50 30.52 -13.03 6.82
N ALA A 51 29.42 -13.75 6.97
CA ALA A 51 28.10 -13.24 6.57
C ALA A 51 27.87 -11.87 7.23
N SER A 52 27.52 -10.85 6.45
CA SER A 52 27.24 -9.53 7.04
C SER A 52 25.84 -9.54 7.64
N LYS A 53 25.77 -9.19 8.93
CA LYS A 53 24.52 -8.94 9.65
C LYS A 53 24.26 -7.44 9.61
N TYR A 54 23.00 -7.05 9.42
CA TYR A 54 22.61 -5.65 9.50
C TYR A 54 22.87 -5.13 10.93
N PRO A 55 23.68 -4.07 11.10
CA PRO A 55 24.07 -3.60 12.43
C PRO A 55 22.90 -2.88 13.08
N SER A 56 22.64 -3.15 14.36
CA SER A 56 21.64 -2.43 15.16
C SER A 56 22.16 -2.25 16.58
N VAL A 57 21.98 -1.05 17.14
CA VAL A 57 22.34 -0.68 18.52
C VAL A 57 21.08 -0.17 19.21
N ALA A 58 20.70 -0.79 20.33
CA ALA A 58 19.63 -0.27 21.15
C ALA A 58 20.09 1.01 21.87
N LEU A 59 19.23 2.02 21.90
CA LEU A 59 19.49 3.26 22.64
C LEU A 59 18.93 3.12 24.06
N PRO A 60 19.55 3.75 25.08
CA PRO A 60 19.21 3.56 26.49
C PRO A 60 17.92 4.30 26.89
N LEU A 61 16.80 3.92 26.29
CA LEU A 61 15.47 4.43 26.61
C LEU A 61 15.04 4.18 28.08
N PRO A 62 15.42 3.07 28.76
CA PRO A 62 15.00 2.82 30.14
C PRO A 62 15.35 3.92 31.14
N ALA A 63 16.39 4.71 30.88
CA ALA A 63 16.74 5.87 31.71
C ALA A 63 15.68 6.99 31.67
N LEU A 64 14.76 6.95 30.71
CA LEU A 64 13.68 7.92 30.51
C LEU A 64 12.29 7.36 30.88
N PHE A 65 12.18 6.09 31.31
CA PHE A 65 10.89 5.47 31.61
C PHE A 65 10.14 6.23 32.72
N ASP A 66 8.95 6.71 32.38
CA ASP A 66 8.11 7.55 33.23
C ASP A 66 6.68 7.02 33.40
N ASN A 67 6.35 5.91 32.75
CA ASN A 67 5.03 5.28 32.80
C ASN A 67 5.11 3.75 32.88
N GLN A 68 4.08 3.15 33.46
CA GLN A 68 3.88 1.71 33.51
C GLN A 68 2.72 1.31 32.58
N ALA A 69 3.05 0.73 31.44
CA ALA A 69 2.12 0.35 30.39
C ALA A 69 1.42 -0.99 30.65
N ALA A 70 2.09 -1.91 31.32
CA ALA A 70 1.64 -3.30 31.41
C ALA A 70 1.61 -3.80 32.86
N SER A 71 0.71 -4.74 33.13
CA SER A 71 0.66 -5.47 34.41
C SER A 71 -0.05 -6.82 34.21
N ALA A 72 0.21 -7.77 35.10
CA ALA A 72 -0.42 -9.09 35.02
C ALA A 72 -1.88 -9.09 35.53
N ASP A 73 -2.24 -8.10 36.33
CA ASP A 73 -3.53 -7.97 37.02
C ASP A 73 -4.30 -6.69 36.64
N GLY A 74 -3.75 -5.86 35.74
CA GLY A 74 -4.37 -4.62 35.28
C GLY A 74 -4.17 -3.42 36.21
N THR A 75 -3.28 -3.51 37.20
CA THR A 75 -2.97 -2.40 38.12
C THR A 75 -2.20 -1.24 37.48
N ALA A 76 -1.54 -1.48 36.34
CA ALA A 76 -0.86 -0.46 35.55
C ALA A 76 -1.84 0.52 34.87
N ASP A 77 -1.30 1.65 34.42
CA ASP A 77 -2.08 2.72 33.76
C ASP A 77 -1.34 3.23 32.52
N PHE A 78 -1.63 2.62 31.38
CA PHE A 78 -1.11 3.04 30.09
C PHE A 78 -1.78 4.33 29.60
N ASP A 79 -3.11 4.38 29.65
CA ASP A 79 -3.91 5.42 29.00
C ASP A 79 -4.24 6.63 29.91
N ALA A 80 -3.71 6.67 31.14
CA ALA A 80 -4.07 7.64 32.19
C ALA A 80 -5.55 7.59 32.61
N HIS A 81 -6.26 6.52 32.24
CA HIS A 81 -7.65 6.25 32.59
C HIS A 81 -7.82 4.84 33.19
N GLY A 82 -6.71 4.21 33.61
CA GLY A 82 -6.69 2.91 34.28
C GLY A 82 -6.77 1.72 33.32
N ALA A 83 -6.48 1.90 32.04
CA ALA A 83 -6.34 0.80 31.09
C ALA A 83 -4.86 0.42 30.92
N SER A 84 -4.57 -0.86 30.72
CA SER A 84 -3.20 -1.34 30.53
C SER A 84 -3.13 -2.61 29.69
N PHE A 85 -1.93 -2.89 29.18
CA PHE A 85 -1.63 -4.16 28.54
C PHE A 85 -1.51 -5.28 29.57
N ASP A 86 -1.91 -6.48 29.17
CA ASP A 86 -1.65 -7.67 29.96
C ASP A 86 -0.21 -8.16 29.70
N SER A 87 0.62 -8.08 30.73
CA SER A 87 2.06 -8.34 30.64
C SER A 87 2.40 -9.76 30.23
N GLN A 88 1.48 -10.73 30.39
CA GLN A 88 1.75 -12.14 30.03
C GLN A 88 1.91 -12.36 28.52
N TYR A 89 1.41 -11.43 27.70
CA TYR A 89 1.49 -11.49 26.23
C TYR A 89 2.65 -10.66 25.67
N LEU A 90 3.42 -9.98 26.51
CA LEU A 90 4.54 -9.14 26.08
C LEU A 90 5.86 -9.93 26.13
N PRO A 91 6.72 -9.83 25.09
CA PRO A 91 7.97 -10.56 25.05
C PRO A 91 8.97 -10.01 26.09
N PRO A 92 9.59 -10.86 26.94
CA PRO A 92 10.57 -10.41 27.93
C PRO A 92 11.99 -10.30 27.35
N GLY A 93 12.79 -9.40 27.92
CA GLY A 93 14.22 -9.22 27.62
C GLY A 93 14.47 -8.71 26.20
N PRO A 94 15.73 -8.61 25.75
CA PRO A 94 16.04 -8.09 24.42
C PRO A 94 15.23 -8.79 23.33
N TRP A 95 14.39 -8.02 22.65
CA TRP A 95 13.48 -8.53 21.64
C TRP A 95 14.07 -8.28 20.26
N VAL A 96 14.19 -9.32 19.44
CA VAL A 96 14.68 -9.20 18.07
C VAL A 96 13.50 -9.29 17.12
N HIS A 97 13.27 -8.22 16.38
CA HIS A 97 12.30 -8.18 15.31
C HIS A 97 12.98 -7.70 14.05
N ASP A 98 12.78 -8.41 12.95
CA ASP A 98 13.24 -7.97 11.64
C ASP A 98 14.77 -7.78 11.52
N GLY A 99 15.52 -8.45 12.40
CA GLY A 99 16.98 -8.34 12.49
C GLY A 99 17.46 -7.18 13.37
N ILE A 100 16.55 -6.34 13.88
CA ILE A 100 16.82 -5.24 14.80
C ILE A 100 16.64 -5.73 16.23
N THR A 101 17.58 -5.37 17.10
CA THR A 101 17.53 -5.70 18.53
C THR A 101 17.00 -4.52 19.32
N TYR A 102 15.91 -4.72 20.04
CA TYR A 102 15.27 -3.75 20.91
C TYR A 102 15.53 -4.11 22.37
N ASP A 103 15.86 -3.11 23.19
CA ASP A 103 16.08 -3.30 24.63
C ASP A 103 14.76 -3.21 25.38
N PHE A 104 14.12 -4.37 25.60
CA PHE A 104 12.92 -4.50 26.42
C PHE A 104 13.29 -4.96 27.83
N PRO A 105 12.45 -4.64 28.84
CA PRO A 105 12.70 -5.07 30.19
C PRO A 105 12.65 -6.61 30.31
N SER A 106 13.44 -7.18 31.23
CA SER A 106 13.46 -8.63 31.48
C SER A 106 12.12 -9.17 31.99
N SER A 107 11.30 -8.32 32.59
CA SER A 107 9.94 -8.58 33.04
C SER A 107 9.10 -7.30 32.87
N TRP A 108 7.80 -7.47 32.63
CA TRP A 108 6.85 -6.39 32.42
C TRP A 108 5.96 -6.21 33.65
N GLY A 109 5.66 -4.96 34.01
CA GLY A 109 4.74 -4.64 35.09
C GLY A 109 5.32 -4.62 36.52
N ASP A 110 6.64 -4.69 36.68
CA ASP A 110 7.30 -4.54 37.99
C ASP A 110 7.71 -3.07 38.29
N ALA A 111 7.82 -2.25 37.25
CA ALA A 111 8.23 -0.83 37.31
C ALA A 111 7.74 -0.10 36.04
N ASN A 112 8.10 1.19 35.89
CA ASN A 112 7.91 1.88 34.62
C ASN A 112 8.61 1.12 33.49
N ASP A 113 7.92 0.94 32.37
CA ASP A 113 8.32 0.09 31.24
C ASP A 113 8.13 0.78 29.88
N ASN A 114 7.70 2.05 29.87
CA ASN A 114 7.68 2.90 28.68
C ASN A 114 7.89 4.39 29.00
N VAL A 115 8.09 5.18 27.94
CA VAL A 115 8.17 6.64 27.98
C VAL A 115 6.93 7.26 27.35
N VAL A 116 6.28 8.20 28.03
CA VAL A 116 5.28 9.10 27.44
C VAL A 116 6.01 10.31 26.85
N ALA A 117 6.08 10.41 25.53
CA ALA A 117 6.79 11.49 24.86
C ALA A 117 6.22 12.87 25.25
N SER A 118 7.08 13.70 25.81
CA SER A 118 6.80 15.03 26.36
C SER A 118 8.00 15.98 26.20
N GLY A 119 8.73 15.84 25.09
CA GLY A 119 9.91 16.67 24.80
C GLY A 119 11.21 16.23 25.48
N GLN A 120 11.27 15.01 26.04
CA GLN A 120 12.52 14.46 26.59
C GLN A 120 13.59 14.39 25.49
N ILE A 121 14.85 14.45 25.89
CA ILE A 121 16.00 14.35 24.97
C ILE A 121 16.69 13.00 25.18
N LEU A 122 16.69 12.16 24.15
CA LEU A 122 17.45 10.93 24.11
C LEU A 122 18.87 11.24 23.61
N GLN A 123 19.82 11.31 24.53
CA GLN A 123 21.23 11.60 24.24
C GLN A 123 21.95 10.35 23.74
N LEU A 124 22.71 10.46 22.65
CA LEU A 124 23.62 9.39 22.22
C LEU A 124 24.89 9.43 23.06
N GLU A 125 25.45 8.26 23.39
CA GLU A 125 26.71 8.13 24.14
C GLU A 125 27.87 8.82 23.41
N GLU A 126 27.93 8.65 22.09
CA GLU A 126 28.90 9.32 21.21
C GLU A 126 28.22 9.83 19.93
N PRO A 127 28.58 11.03 19.43
CA PRO A 127 28.10 11.53 18.16
C PRO A 127 28.42 10.54 17.03
N SER A 128 27.38 10.07 16.33
CA SER A 128 27.50 8.97 15.37
C SER A 128 26.74 9.24 14.09
N TYR A 129 27.30 8.83 12.94
CA TYR A 129 26.52 8.81 11.70
C TYR A 129 25.50 7.68 11.78
N VAL A 130 24.23 7.99 11.56
CA VAL A 130 23.11 7.04 11.67
C VAL A 130 22.51 6.82 10.30
N HIS A 131 22.26 5.57 9.94
CA HIS A 131 21.62 5.18 8.67
C HIS A 131 20.11 5.00 8.84
N GLU A 132 19.65 4.42 9.95
CA GLU A 132 18.23 4.16 10.20
C GLU A 132 17.89 4.29 11.68
N LEU A 133 16.68 4.79 11.98
CA LEU A 133 16.09 4.81 13.32
C LEU A 133 14.92 3.84 13.38
N HIS A 134 14.81 3.14 14.50
CA HIS A 134 13.80 2.13 14.76
C HIS A 134 13.10 2.41 16.09
N LEU A 135 11.78 2.48 16.06
CA LEU A 135 10.94 2.72 17.23
C LEU A 135 10.01 1.53 17.46
N VAL A 136 9.81 1.18 18.73
CA VAL A 136 8.67 0.39 19.19
C VAL A 136 7.77 1.31 19.98
N TYR A 137 6.52 1.45 19.58
CA TYR A 137 5.63 2.49 20.09
C TYR A 137 4.16 2.08 20.10
N SER A 138 3.37 2.82 20.87
CA SER A 138 1.91 2.86 20.75
C SER A 138 1.43 4.29 20.90
N GLY A 139 0.44 4.68 20.09
CA GLY A 139 -0.28 5.93 20.29
C GLY A 139 -1.42 5.74 21.29
N ASP A 140 -1.78 6.79 21.99
CA ASP A 140 -2.97 6.90 22.83
C ASP A 140 -3.71 8.17 22.43
N ALA A 141 -4.63 8.02 21.47
CA ALA A 141 -5.38 9.13 20.93
C ALA A 141 -6.76 9.24 21.61
N SER A 142 -7.09 10.44 22.10
CA SER A 142 -8.44 10.73 22.60
C SER A 142 -9.45 10.95 21.48
N GLY A 143 -10.73 10.73 21.79
CA GLY A 143 -11.85 10.94 20.86
C GLY A 143 -11.97 9.88 19.77
N SER A 144 -12.47 10.28 18.59
CA SER A 144 -12.58 9.42 17.40
C SER A 144 -11.30 9.39 16.54
N ALA A 145 -10.23 10.08 16.96
CA ALA A 145 -8.98 10.08 16.22
C ALA A 145 -8.28 8.72 16.36
N HIS A 146 -8.04 8.05 15.24
CA HIS A 146 -7.41 6.72 15.22
C HIS A 146 -5.89 6.78 15.05
N GLU A 147 -5.37 7.90 14.56
CA GLU A 147 -3.95 8.13 14.31
C GLU A 147 -3.64 9.62 14.49
N PHE A 148 -2.39 9.95 14.82
CA PHE A 148 -1.95 11.35 14.95
C PHE A 148 -0.50 11.52 14.54
N VAL A 149 -0.13 12.75 14.20
CA VAL A 149 1.23 13.08 13.81
C VAL A 149 2.10 13.36 15.03
N ALA A 150 3.26 12.71 15.10
CA ALA A 150 4.28 12.91 16.11
C ALA A 150 5.61 13.30 15.45
N ASN A 151 6.16 14.46 15.82
CA ASN A 151 7.36 15.02 15.20
C ASN A 151 8.54 14.94 16.16
N PHE A 152 9.55 14.17 15.80
CA PHE A 152 10.85 14.10 16.46
C PHE A 152 11.77 15.17 15.88
N VAL A 153 12.71 15.66 16.68
CA VAL A 153 13.79 16.53 16.19
C VAL A 153 15.12 15.83 16.38
N LEU A 154 15.79 15.54 15.28
CA LEU A 154 17.15 15.02 15.24
C LEU A 154 18.13 16.19 15.35
N ASN A 155 19.09 16.12 16.27
CA ASN A 155 20.09 17.18 16.48
C ASN A 155 21.47 16.68 16.08
N PHE A 156 22.16 17.42 15.21
CA PHE A 156 23.46 17.01 14.66
C PHE A 156 24.62 17.82 15.25
N ALA A 157 25.84 17.31 15.09
CA ALA A 157 27.06 17.88 15.67
C ALA A 157 27.41 19.30 15.14
N ASP A 158 26.89 19.68 13.97
CA ASP A 158 27.04 21.03 13.40
C ASP A 158 25.96 22.02 13.85
N ASN A 159 25.11 21.61 14.81
CA ASN A 159 23.91 22.31 15.29
C ASN A 159 22.76 22.41 14.27
N SER A 160 22.86 21.72 13.13
CA SER A 160 21.69 21.55 12.27
C SER A 160 20.67 20.61 12.95
N THR A 161 19.41 20.75 12.55
CA THR A 161 18.33 19.88 13.02
C THR A 161 17.53 19.34 11.84
N GLN A 162 16.96 18.16 12.01
CA GLN A 162 16.04 17.57 11.05
C GLN A 162 14.79 17.09 11.77
N GLN A 163 13.63 17.50 11.27
CA GLN A 163 12.36 16.98 11.76
C GLN A 163 12.07 15.62 11.12
N LEU A 164 11.67 14.67 11.96
CA LEU A 164 11.26 13.34 11.54
C LEU A 164 9.81 13.11 11.98
N GLN A 165 8.95 12.74 11.03
CA GLN A 165 7.51 12.61 11.27
C GLN A 165 7.07 11.14 11.33
N LEU A 166 6.36 10.79 12.39
CA LEU A 166 5.67 9.51 12.60
C LEU A 166 4.16 9.74 12.57
N TYR A 167 3.44 8.94 11.77
CA TYR A 167 1.98 8.77 11.92
C TYR A 167 1.73 7.69 12.97
N ALA A 168 1.50 8.14 14.21
CA ALA A 168 1.35 7.27 15.36
C ALA A 168 -0.04 6.61 15.37
N LYS A 169 -0.05 5.27 15.38
CA LYS A 169 -1.25 4.43 15.41
C LYS A 169 -1.72 4.24 16.86
N ASN A 170 -3.02 4.35 17.09
CA ASN A 170 -3.61 4.16 18.43
C ASN A 170 -3.45 2.71 18.91
N TRP A 171 -3.27 2.51 20.21
CA TRP A 171 -2.97 1.22 20.83
C TRP A 171 -4.15 0.25 20.80
N TRP A 172 -5.38 0.76 20.76
CA TRP A 172 -6.59 -0.03 20.49
C TRP A 172 -7.21 0.45 19.16
N ARG A 173 -7.65 -0.49 18.32
CA ARG A 173 -8.43 -0.18 17.11
C ARG A 173 -9.45 -1.27 16.83
N TRP A 174 -10.67 -0.85 16.54
CA TRP A 174 -11.79 -1.70 16.12
C TRP A 174 -12.03 -1.54 14.61
N PRO A 175 -12.02 -2.59 13.77
CA PRO A 175 -11.10 -3.73 13.81
C PRO A 175 -10.18 -3.79 12.55
N ILE A 176 -8.90 -4.13 12.80
CA ILE A 176 -8.01 -5.00 11.97
C ILE A 176 -7.10 -4.40 10.87
N LEU A 177 -6.95 -3.07 10.71
CA LEU A 177 -5.82 -2.56 9.91
C LEU A 177 -4.49 -2.44 10.65
N ASN A 178 -4.57 -2.09 11.94
CA ASN A 178 -3.43 -1.67 12.70
C ASN A 178 -2.95 -2.82 13.58
N ASN A 179 -2.53 -3.92 12.95
CA ASN A 179 -1.84 -4.98 13.68
C ASN A 179 -0.44 -4.49 14.04
N GLY A 180 -0.24 -4.30 15.33
CA GLY A 180 1.07 -4.17 15.94
C GLY A 180 1.87 -5.45 15.77
N VAL A 181 3.18 -5.31 15.84
CA VAL A 181 4.14 -6.43 15.87
C VAL A 181 4.02 -7.26 17.14
N ILE A 182 3.45 -6.70 18.20
CA ILE A 182 3.11 -7.37 19.46
C ILE A 182 1.65 -7.03 19.78
N ARG A 183 0.89 -8.05 20.18
CA ARG A 183 -0.57 -7.96 20.33
C ARG A 183 -1.00 -8.61 21.63
N THR A 184 -1.94 -7.97 22.31
CA THR A 184 -2.65 -8.57 23.44
C THR A 184 -4.10 -8.82 23.03
N PRO A 185 -4.70 -9.96 23.40
CA PRO A 185 -6.07 -10.30 22.99
C PRO A 185 -7.13 -9.41 23.64
N TYR A 186 -6.75 -8.65 24.66
CA TYR A 186 -7.59 -7.68 25.36
C TYR A 186 -6.69 -6.63 26.01
N SER A 187 -7.31 -5.57 26.51
CA SER A 187 -6.72 -4.66 27.50
C SER A 187 -7.42 -4.82 28.84
N PHE A 188 -6.71 -4.59 29.92
CA PHE A 188 -7.36 -4.27 31.19
C PHE A 188 -7.99 -2.89 31.10
N GLN A 189 -9.04 -2.69 31.89
CA GLN A 189 -9.80 -1.45 32.02
C GLN A 189 -10.14 -1.24 33.49
N ALA A 190 -10.35 0.02 33.90
CA ALA A 190 -10.72 0.38 35.26
C ALA A 190 -9.82 -0.31 36.31
N ASN A 191 -8.51 -0.20 36.11
CA ASN A 191 -7.45 -0.73 36.98
C ASN A 191 -7.61 -2.23 37.26
N GLY A 192 -7.85 -3.00 36.20
CA GLY A 192 -7.92 -4.47 36.24
C GLY A 192 -9.28 -5.05 36.62
N THR A 193 -10.26 -4.22 36.99
CA THR A 193 -11.61 -4.71 37.34
C THR A 193 -12.43 -5.12 36.13
N GLN A 194 -12.05 -4.67 34.94
CA GLN A 194 -12.72 -4.98 33.68
C GLN A 194 -11.72 -5.37 32.59
N LYS A 195 -12.21 -6.09 31.57
CA LYS A 195 -11.45 -6.38 30.35
C LYS A 195 -12.20 -5.88 29.13
N ASN A 196 -11.49 -5.15 28.28
CA ASN A 196 -11.96 -4.85 26.93
C ASN A 196 -11.36 -5.89 25.98
N TRP A 197 -12.21 -6.73 25.39
CA TRP A 197 -11.80 -7.83 24.50
C TRP A 197 -11.44 -7.38 23.08
N ASN A 198 -11.37 -6.07 22.83
CA ASN A 198 -10.67 -5.56 21.67
C ASN A 198 -9.17 -5.78 21.84
N SER A 199 -8.51 -6.27 20.79
CA SER A 199 -7.06 -6.44 20.79
C SER A 199 -6.35 -5.10 21.00
N SER A 200 -5.32 -5.07 21.84
CA SER A 200 -4.39 -3.94 21.94
C SER A 200 -3.06 -4.27 21.29
N GLN A 201 -2.37 -3.24 20.82
CA GLN A 201 -1.34 -3.34 19.79
C GLN A 201 -0.13 -2.48 20.15
N ILE A 202 1.07 -3.03 19.97
CA ILE A 202 2.35 -2.30 19.99
C ILE A 202 2.97 -2.40 18.60
N TYR A 203 3.29 -1.23 18.03
CA TYR A 203 3.77 -1.08 16.67
C TYR A 203 5.28 -0.97 16.63
N GLN A 204 5.84 -1.27 15.45
CA GLN A 204 7.23 -1.04 15.14
C GLN A 204 7.30 -0.19 13.89
N TRP A 205 8.11 0.86 13.94
CA TRP A 205 8.35 1.74 12.81
C TRP A 205 9.84 1.95 12.59
N SER A 206 10.25 2.00 11.33
CA SER A 206 11.63 2.32 10.95
C SER A 206 11.65 3.32 9.82
N THR A 207 12.67 4.16 9.84
CA THR A 207 12.86 5.19 8.84
C THR A 207 14.35 5.47 8.68
N ALA A 208 14.76 5.69 7.44
CA ALA A 208 16.13 6.07 7.15
C ALA A 208 16.43 7.48 7.67
N ILE A 209 17.64 7.69 8.17
CA ILE A 209 18.18 9.00 8.50
C ILE A 209 19.33 9.27 7.52
N PRO A 210 19.14 10.13 6.51
CA PRO A 210 20.25 10.59 5.68
C PRO A 210 21.11 11.56 6.50
N SER A 211 22.07 11.01 7.24
CA SER A 211 22.96 11.76 8.15
C SER A 211 24.20 12.24 7.38
N GLU A 212 24.21 13.52 7.02
CA GLU A 212 25.41 14.20 6.49
C GLU A 212 26.36 14.63 7.62
N GLN A 213 25.87 14.68 8.86
CA GLN A 213 26.60 15.04 10.07
C GLN A 213 26.30 14.04 11.18
N PRO A 214 27.22 13.80 12.14
CA PRO A 214 26.97 12.90 13.26
C PRO A 214 25.76 13.34 14.08
N LEU A 215 24.82 12.43 14.32
CA LEU A 215 23.68 12.62 15.23
C LEU A 215 24.19 12.66 16.67
N THR A 216 23.71 13.64 17.44
CA THR A 216 24.10 13.80 18.85
C THR A 216 22.94 13.46 19.80
N SER A 217 21.71 13.83 19.45
CA SER A 217 20.54 13.53 20.28
C SER A 217 19.25 13.53 19.46
N ILE A 218 18.20 12.95 20.04
CA ILE A 218 16.85 12.93 19.50
C ILE A 218 15.93 13.58 20.53
N THR A 219 15.31 14.70 20.17
CA THR A 219 14.24 15.30 20.96
C THR A 219 12.93 14.58 20.64
N LEU A 220 12.32 13.99 21.65
CA LEU A 220 11.02 13.33 21.53
C LEU A 220 9.91 14.35 21.28
N PRO A 221 8.80 13.96 20.63
CA PRO A 221 7.67 14.84 20.42
C PRO A 221 7.14 15.40 21.75
N PRO A 222 6.66 16.67 21.79
CA PRO A 222 5.97 17.17 22.96
C PRO A 222 4.63 16.45 23.14
N VAL A 223 4.15 16.39 24.39
CA VAL A 223 2.84 15.82 24.68
C VAL A 223 1.76 16.69 24.06
N ASN A 224 0.83 16.08 23.33
CA ASN A 224 -0.37 16.76 22.86
C ASN A 224 -1.48 16.49 23.88
N THR A 225 -2.23 17.52 24.29
CA THR A 225 -3.34 17.35 25.23
C THR A 225 -4.44 16.42 24.72
N ALA A 226 -4.51 16.18 23.40
CA ALA A 226 -5.45 15.23 22.78
C ALA A 226 -4.85 13.85 22.52
N HIS A 227 -3.53 13.70 22.40
CA HIS A 227 -2.90 12.43 22.01
C HIS A 227 -1.52 12.24 22.65
N ARG A 228 -1.21 11.04 23.13
CA ARG A 228 0.08 10.71 23.75
C ARG A 228 0.81 9.64 22.94
N LEU A 229 2.11 9.85 22.69
CA LEU A 229 2.96 8.86 22.07
C LEU A 229 3.74 8.12 23.15
N HIS A 230 3.60 6.79 23.20
CA HIS A 230 4.32 5.93 24.11
C HIS A 230 5.46 5.22 23.36
N LEU A 231 6.68 5.25 23.91
CA LEU A 231 7.84 4.52 23.38
C LEU A 231 8.25 3.41 24.32
N PHE A 232 8.37 2.19 23.79
CA PHE A 232 8.80 1.00 24.53
C PHE A 232 10.27 0.68 24.29
N ALA A 233 10.77 0.95 23.09
CA ALA A 233 12.19 0.85 22.76
C ALA A 233 12.56 1.75 21.59
N VAL A 234 13.82 2.17 21.57
CA VAL A 234 14.45 2.87 20.45
C VAL A 234 15.75 2.16 20.10
N SER A 235 16.00 1.99 18.81
CA SER A 235 17.26 1.42 18.31
C SER A 235 17.68 2.18 17.06
N MET A 236 18.98 2.16 16.76
CA MET A 236 19.53 2.78 15.56
C MET A 236 20.45 1.82 14.83
N SER A 237 20.50 1.96 13.51
CA SER A 237 21.50 1.29 12.68
C SER A 237 22.58 2.30 12.31
N PRO A 238 23.82 2.15 12.81
CA PRO A 238 24.89 3.10 12.53
C PRO A 238 25.34 3.02 11.07
N ALA A 239 25.66 4.16 10.47
CA ALA A 239 26.39 4.20 9.22
C ALA A 239 27.86 3.80 9.47
N THR A 240 28.50 3.19 8.48
CA THR A 240 29.89 2.77 8.61
C THR A 240 30.83 3.96 8.44
N SER A 241 31.62 4.27 9.45
CA SER A 241 32.70 5.25 9.35
C SER A 241 33.85 4.66 8.52
N VAL A 242 33.99 5.10 7.27
CA VAL A 242 35.17 4.78 6.46
C VAL A 242 36.21 5.89 6.66
N PRO A 243 37.48 5.59 6.98
CA PRO A 243 38.53 6.58 7.00
C PRO A 243 38.65 7.24 5.61
N VAL A 244 38.51 8.57 5.56
CA VAL A 244 38.54 9.42 4.35
C VAL A 244 39.81 9.23 3.50
N ALA A 245 40.86 8.63 4.05
CA ALA A 245 42.18 8.50 3.43
C ALA A 245 42.35 7.34 2.42
N THR A 246 41.39 6.44 2.29
CA THR A 246 41.40 5.41 1.23
C THR A 246 40.09 5.48 0.47
N HIS A 247 40.10 6.04 -0.74
CA HIS A 247 38.97 6.03 -1.67
C HIS A 247 38.28 4.65 -1.66
N PRO A 248 37.05 4.50 -1.15
CA PRO A 248 36.31 3.30 -1.44
C PRO A 248 35.62 3.54 -2.77
N ALA A 249 36.27 3.09 -3.85
CA ALA A 249 35.61 2.85 -5.13
C ALA A 249 34.58 1.70 -5.05
N VAL A 250 34.08 1.35 -3.85
CA VAL A 250 33.24 0.18 -3.59
C VAL A 250 32.15 0.54 -2.57
N PRO A 251 30.86 0.31 -2.86
CA PRO A 251 29.77 0.55 -1.93
C PRO A 251 29.83 -0.39 -0.72
N ASN A 252 29.33 0.04 0.44
CA ASN A 252 29.21 -0.82 1.62
C ASN A 252 27.79 -1.38 1.73
N LEU A 253 27.53 -2.44 0.96
CA LEU A 253 26.21 -3.04 0.85
C LEU A 253 25.93 -4.05 1.97
N VAL A 254 24.71 -4.01 2.52
CA VAL A 254 24.18 -5.03 3.45
C VAL A 254 22.75 -5.39 3.05
N VAL A 255 22.38 -6.67 3.21
CA VAL A 255 20.97 -7.08 3.12
C VAL A 255 20.30 -6.75 4.45
N ARG A 256 19.49 -5.68 4.49
CA ARG A 256 18.67 -5.31 5.65
C ARG A 256 17.68 -6.43 5.93
N ARG A 257 16.94 -6.88 4.91
CA ARG A 257 15.82 -7.82 5.06
C ARG A 257 15.75 -8.78 3.89
N ALA A 258 15.39 -10.04 4.15
CA ALA A 258 14.79 -10.93 3.17
C ALA A 258 13.49 -11.48 3.76
N ARG A 259 12.36 -11.16 3.14
CA ARG A 259 11.02 -11.54 3.61
C ARG A 259 10.33 -12.40 2.56
N PHE A 260 10.00 -13.62 2.94
CA PHE A 260 9.17 -14.52 2.14
C PHE A 260 7.72 -14.06 2.24
N THR A 261 7.13 -13.67 1.12
CA THR A 261 5.79 -13.08 1.08
C THR A 261 4.74 -14.13 0.69
N THR A 262 3.47 -13.82 0.88
CA THR A 262 2.36 -14.63 0.34
C THR A 262 2.03 -14.27 -1.13
N ARG A 263 2.70 -13.25 -1.67
CA ARG A 263 2.60 -12.81 -3.07
C ARG A 263 3.36 -13.73 -4.01
N TRP A 264 2.89 -13.86 -5.24
CA TRP A 264 3.51 -14.75 -6.24
C TRP A 264 3.27 -14.29 -7.68
N GLN A 265 3.98 -14.89 -8.64
CA GLN A 265 3.71 -14.74 -10.07
C GLN A 265 3.82 -16.07 -10.79
N THR A 266 3.05 -16.25 -11.86
CA THR A 266 3.22 -17.41 -12.74
C THR A 266 4.43 -17.17 -13.64
N MET A 267 5.48 -17.96 -13.43
CA MET A 267 6.71 -17.93 -14.21
C MET A 267 6.90 -19.27 -14.92
N ARG A 268 6.88 -19.26 -16.26
CA ARG A 268 7.04 -20.48 -17.08
C ARG A 268 6.07 -21.62 -16.67
N GLY A 269 4.84 -21.26 -16.31
CA GLY A 269 3.81 -22.21 -15.87
C GLY A 269 3.93 -22.68 -14.42
N VAL A 270 4.88 -22.16 -13.64
CA VAL A 270 5.05 -22.49 -12.22
C VAL A 270 4.81 -21.25 -11.36
N ARG A 271 4.18 -21.44 -10.20
CA ARG A 271 3.98 -20.38 -9.23
C ARG A 271 5.30 -20.07 -8.51
N ALA A 272 5.85 -18.89 -8.77
CA ALA A 272 7.04 -18.40 -8.11
C ALA A 272 6.66 -17.39 -7.02
N GLN A 273 7.07 -17.66 -5.78
CA GLN A 273 6.86 -16.80 -4.62
C GLN A 273 7.73 -15.55 -4.73
N ALA A 274 7.18 -14.38 -4.40
CA ALA A 274 7.98 -13.17 -4.25
C ALA A 274 8.69 -13.20 -2.90
N VAL A 275 10.03 -13.11 -2.93
CA VAL A 275 10.86 -12.83 -1.76
C VAL A 275 11.29 -11.38 -1.83
N GLU A 276 10.77 -10.58 -0.91
CA GLU A 276 11.06 -9.15 -0.81
C GLU A 276 12.44 -8.97 -0.15
N ILE A 277 13.40 -8.44 -0.89
CA ILE A 277 14.77 -8.19 -0.43
C ILE A 277 14.98 -6.69 -0.27
N THR A 278 15.38 -6.25 0.92
CA THR A 278 15.82 -4.87 1.17
C THR A 278 17.34 -4.83 1.24
N LEU A 279 17.96 -4.08 0.32
CA LEU A 279 19.38 -3.78 0.26
C LEU A 279 19.62 -2.37 0.80
N ALA A 280 20.69 -2.19 1.57
CA ALA A 280 21.09 -0.90 2.14
C ALA A 280 22.55 -0.59 1.82
N ASN A 281 22.84 0.68 1.49
CA ASN A 281 24.21 1.18 1.41
C ASN A 281 24.55 1.91 2.71
N MET A 282 25.39 1.27 3.54
CA MET A 282 25.71 1.71 4.90
C MET A 282 26.71 2.86 4.96
N LEU A 283 27.19 3.36 3.82
CA LEU A 283 28.05 4.56 3.78
C LEU A 283 27.25 5.80 4.21
N PRO A 284 27.88 6.80 4.86
CA PRO A 284 27.22 8.05 5.19
C PRO A 284 26.95 8.88 3.93
N SER A 285 25.87 9.68 3.92
CA SER A 285 25.30 10.35 2.74
C SER A 285 26.26 11.27 1.96
N PHE A 286 27.40 11.68 2.54
CA PHE A 286 28.39 12.57 1.91
C PHE A 286 29.52 11.85 1.14
N THR A 287 29.64 10.50 1.24
CA THR A 287 30.79 9.78 0.66
C THR A 287 30.50 9.28 -0.76
N LEU A 288 30.92 9.98 -1.81
CA LEU A 288 30.77 9.51 -3.19
C LEU A 288 31.37 8.10 -3.37
N SER A 289 30.56 7.13 -3.78
CA SER A 289 30.98 5.79 -4.17
C SER A 289 30.51 5.53 -5.60
N PRO A 290 31.35 4.95 -6.49
CA PRO A 290 30.95 4.61 -7.84
C PRO A 290 29.88 3.51 -7.83
N ALA A 291 28.92 3.63 -8.74
CA ALA A 291 27.81 2.70 -8.88
C ALA A 291 28.31 1.33 -9.36
N THR A 292 27.70 0.26 -8.85
CA THR A 292 27.90 -1.09 -9.38
C THR A 292 26.61 -1.53 -10.06
N ASP A 293 26.58 -1.50 -11.39
CA ASP A 293 25.49 -2.01 -12.23
C ASP A 293 25.45 -3.55 -12.18
N HIS A 294 24.28 -4.21 -12.28
CA HIS A 294 24.12 -5.67 -12.08
C HIS A 294 22.94 -6.28 -12.90
N ASP A 295 23.16 -7.36 -13.69
CA ASP A 295 22.13 -8.12 -14.44
C ASP A 295 22.16 -9.64 -14.12
N ALA A 296 20.96 -10.23 -13.91
CA ALA A 296 20.46 -11.53 -14.42
C ALA A 296 19.27 -12.06 -13.59
N ARG A 297 18.03 -11.90 -14.09
CA ARG A 297 16.75 -12.57 -13.66
C ARG A 297 16.64 -12.99 -12.17
N GLY A 298 16.90 -12.00 -11.33
CA GLY A 298 16.54 -11.76 -9.93
C GLY A 298 16.41 -10.23 -9.79
N GLY A 299 15.85 -9.70 -8.70
CA GLY A 299 15.65 -8.25 -8.53
C GLY A 299 16.91 -7.43 -8.86
N VAL A 300 16.80 -6.46 -9.77
CA VAL A 300 17.89 -5.58 -10.24
C VAL A 300 17.81 -4.25 -9.50
N VAL A 301 18.94 -3.67 -9.12
CA VAL A 301 19.05 -2.30 -8.60
C VAL A 301 20.18 -1.60 -9.36
N HIS A 302 19.86 -0.58 -10.16
CA HIS A 302 20.88 0.14 -10.94
C HIS A 302 21.72 1.08 -10.08
N ARG A 303 21.13 1.61 -9.01
CA ARG A 303 21.80 2.59 -8.16
C ARG A 303 21.34 2.51 -6.72
N LEU A 304 22.32 2.60 -5.82
CA LEU A 304 22.10 2.77 -4.40
C LEU A 304 23.21 3.66 -3.83
N VAL A 305 22.97 4.97 -3.77
CA VAL A 305 23.93 5.94 -3.24
C VAL A 305 24.09 5.78 -1.72
N PRO A 306 25.16 6.31 -1.10
CA PRO A 306 25.34 6.25 0.35
C PRO A 306 24.10 6.71 1.14
N GLY A 307 23.68 5.92 2.12
CA GLY A 307 22.49 6.23 2.92
C GLY A 307 21.17 5.70 2.36
N ASP A 308 21.12 5.27 1.09
CA ASP A 308 19.88 4.80 0.48
C ASP A 308 19.59 3.32 0.76
N GLN A 309 18.30 2.96 0.62
CA GLN A 309 17.82 1.59 0.64
C GLN A 309 16.97 1.27 -0.61
N ALA A 310 17.09 0.06 -1.13
CA ALA A 310 16.26 -0.44 -2.23
C ALA A 310 15.60 -1.75 -1.83
N ARG A 311 14.29 -1.86 -2.07
CA ARG A 311 13.56 -3.11 -1.95
C ARG A 311 13.28 -3.68 -3.34
N VAL A 312 13.40 -4.98 -3.49
CA VAL A 312 13.16 -5.68 -4.77
C VAL A 312 12.50 -7.03 -4.51
N ASP A 313 11.56 -7.40 -5.36
CA ASP A 313 10.99 -8.74 -5.34
C ASP A 313 11.87 -9.70 -6.16
N VAL A 314 12.32 -10.77 -5.52
CA VAL A 314 13.02 -11.89 -6.16
C VAL A 314 12.08 -13.08 -6.20
N PHE A 315 11.76 -13.57 -7.40
CA PHE A 315 10.82 -14.67 -7.56
C PHE A 315 11.50 -16.03 -7.46
N VAL A 316 11.00 -16.90 -6.58
CA VAL A 316 11.63 -18.18 -6.23
C VAL A 316 10.63 -19.32 -6.32
N THR A 317 11.10 -20.53 -6.57
CA THR A 317 10.25 -21.73 -6.63
C THR A 317 10.81 -22.82 -5.72
N GLY A 318 9.94 -23.69 -5.20
CA GLY A 318 10.37 -24.88 -4.46
C GLY A 318 10.80 -24.66 -3.00
N CYS A 319 10.47 -23.51 -2.40
CA CYS A 319 10.71 -23.23 -0.98
C CYS A 319 10.04 -24.27 -0.06
N ARG A 320 10.76 -24.74 0.96
CA ARG A 320 10.21 -25.67 1.98
C ARG A 320 10.36 -25.10 3.39
N ALA A 321 9.39 -25.40 4.24
CA ALA A 321 9.46 -25.05 5.66
C ALA A 321 10.68 -25.67 6.34
N GLY A 322 11.35 -24.91 7.19
CA GLY A 322 12.54 -25.34 7.93
C GLY A 322 13.86 -25.21 7.16
N GLU A 323 13.83 -24.77 5.91
CA GLU A 323 15.04 -24.43 5.16
C GLU A 323 15.52 -23.01 5.50
N THR A 324 16.79 -22.73 5.20
CA THR A 324 17.36 -21.38 5.24
C THR A 324 17.80 -20.91 3.86
N ALA A 325 17.79 -19.60 3.69
CA ALA A 325 18.08 -18.90 2.46
C ALA A 325 19.27 -17.95 2.64
N VAL A 326 20.07 -17.79 1.59
CA VAL A 326 21.13 -16.78 1.57
C VAL A 326 20.95 -15.93 0.33
N VAL A 327 21.05 -14.61 0.52
CA VAL A 327 21.00 -13.64 -0.56
C VAL A 327 22.43 -13.37 -1.02
N GLN A 328 22.66 -13.51 -2.33
CA GLN A 328 23.90 -13.11 -2.98
C GLN A 328 23.63 -11.93 -3.87
N VAL A 329 24.38 -10.84 -3.70
CA VAL A 329 24.39 -9.72 -4.64
C VAL A 329 25.60 -9.87 -5.54
N ARG A 330 25.38 -9.69 -6.83
CA ARG A 330 26.40 -9.86 -7.86
C ARG A 330 26.50 -8.63 -8.74
N ASP A 331 27.73 -8.15 -8.86
CA ASP A 331 28.38 -7.70 -10.09
C ASP A 331 27.67 -7.58 -11.45
N ALA A 332 27.83 -6.50 -12.24
CA ALA A 332 27.54 -6.49 -13.70
C ALA A 332 28.45 -7.50 -14.40
N GLN A 333 29.65 -7.72 -13.86
CA GLN A 333 30.59 -8.73 -14.31
C GLN A 333 30.31 -10.10 -13.66
N GLY A 334 29.21 -10.24 -12.91
CA GLY A 334 28.74 -11.47 -12.28
C GLY A 334 29.45 -11.87 -10.99
N ARG A 335 30.38 -11.03 -10.47
CA ARG A 335 31.14 -11.32 -9.26
C ARG A 335 30.27 -11.11 -8.03
N VAL A 336 30.31 -12.04 -7.07
CA VAL A 336 29.59 -11.88 -5.79
C VAL A 336 30.26 -10.78 -4.97
N VAL A 337 29.54 -9.68 -4.73
CA VAL A 337 30.01 -8.53 -3.94
C VAL A 337 29.48 -8.55 -2.51
N LEU A 338 28.35 -9.22 -2.27
CA LEU A 338 27.76 -9.38 -0.94
C LEU A 338 27.14 -10.77 -0.81
N ARG A 339 27.31 -11.37 0.37
CA ARG A 339 26.60 -12.57 0.81
C ARG A 339 26.00 -12.28 2.19
N SER A 340 24.68 -12.42 2.30
CA SER A 340 23.98 -12.18 3.57
C SER A 340 24.15 -13.33 4.57
N GLN A 341 23.64 -13.10 5.78
CA GLN A 341 23.32 -14.15 6.74
C GLN A 341 22.25 -15.12 6.20
N GLU A 342 22.03 -16.21 6.93
CA GLU A 342 20.93 -17.12 6.65
C GLU A 342 19.59 -16.53 7.10
N TRP A 343 18.58 -16.68 6.25
CA TRP A 343 17.21 -16.23 6.48
C TRP A 343 16.28 -17.44 6.54
N ALA A 344 15.37 -17.50 7.51
CA ALA A 344 14.40 -18.58 7.58
C ALA A 344 13.46 -18.53 6.36
N VAL A 345 13.27 -19.68 5.71
CA VAL A 345 12.34 -19.81 4.58
C VAL A 345 10.92 -20.00 5.12
N ALA A 346 9.99 -19.17 4.64
CA ALA A 346 8.56 -19.42 4.78
C ALA A 346 7.99 -19.84 3.41
N PRO A 347 7.43 -21.07 3.27
CA PRO A 347 6.87 -21.51 2.00
C PRO A 347 5.64 -20.68 1.63
N LEU A 348 5.30 -20.71 0.35
CA LEU A 348 4.11 -20.03 -0.16
C LEU A 348 2.83 -20.66 0.42
N MET A 349 1.82 -19.84 0.69
CA MET A 349 0.53 -20.32 1.19
C MET A 349 -0.19 -21.15 0.12
N GLU A 350 -0.59 -22.36 0.50
CA GLU A 350 -1.31 -23.29 -0.38
C GLU A 350 -2.81 -23.32 -0.09
N GLN A 351 -3.23 -22.89 1.10
CA GLN A 351 -4.62 -22.90 1.54
C GLN A 351 -4.86 -21.84 2.60
N TRP A 352 -5.96 -21.09 2.46
CA TRP A 352 -6.43 -20.12 3.44
C TRP A 352 -7.53 -20.72 4.31
N THR A 353 -7.48 -20.52 5.62
CA THR A 353 -8.52 -20.92 6.57
C THR A 353 -9.22 -19.69 7.13
N ALA A 354 -10.40 -19.82 7.73
CA ALA A 354 -11.09 -18.72 8.40
C ALA A 354 -10.45 -18.30 9.74
N ASP A 355 -9.17 -18.64 9.94
CA ASP A 355 -8.39 -18.24 11.09
C ASP A 355 -7.81 -16.84 10.86
N ALA A 356 -8.07 -15.92 11.79
CA ALA A 356 -7.69 -14.52 11.63
C ALA A 356 -6.17 -14.31 11.56
N ASP A 357 -5.37 -15.12 12.26
CA ASP A 357 -3.91 -15.01 12.20
C ASP A 357 -3.36 -15.54 10.88
N VAL A 358 -3.98 -16.59 10.31
CA VAL A 358 -3.64 -17.09 8.97
C VAL A 358 -3.99 -16.04 7.91
N LEU A 359 -5.22 -15.52 7.91
CA LEU A 359 -5.66 -14.54 6.92
C LEU A 359 -4.93 -13.20 7.04
N ALA A 360 -4.51 -12.79 8.24
CA ALA A 360 -3.69 -11.60 8.44
C ALA A 360 -2.30 -11.67 7.76
N THR A 361 -1.89 -12.84 7.25
CA THR A 361 -0.67 -12.99 6.42
C THR A 361 -0.92 -12.81 4.93
N HIS A 362 -2.18 -12.69 4.49
CA HIS A 362 -2.50 -12.35 3.11
C HIS A 362 -1.99 -10.94 2.79
N GLU A 363 -1.51 -10.75 1.56
CA GLU A 363 -0.89 -9.51 1.12
C GLU A 363 -1.47 -9.04 -0.21
N THR A 364 -1.39 -7.74 -0.47
CA THR A 364 -1.77 -7.18 -1.77
C THR A 364 -1.02 -7.85 -2.93
N PRO A 365 -1.71 -8.23 -4.01
CA PRO A 365 -1.09 -8.84 -5.17
C PRO A 365 0.03 -7.99 -5.77
N THR A 366 1.03 -8.62 -6.39
CA THR A 366 2.09 -7.87 -7.09
C THR A 366 1.55 -6.95 -8.18
N TRP A 367 0.45 -7.35 -8.84
CA TRP A 367 -0.19 -6.52 -9.86
C TRP A 367 -0.86 -5.28 -9.26
N TRP A 368 -1.44 -5.39 -8.05
CA TRP A 368 -2.15 -4.29 -7.40
C TRP A 368 -1.17 -3.21 -6.95
N ASN A 369 -0.03 -3.65 -6.39
CA ASN A 369 1.07 -2.76 -6.02
C ASN A 369 1.65 -2.00 -7.22
N GLY A 370 1.49 -2.51 -8.44
CA GLY A 370 1.89 -1.83 -9.67
C GLY A 370 0.76 -1.13 -10.43
N ALA A 371 -0.46 -1.13 -9.91
CA ALA A 371 -1.62 -0.60 -10.63
C ALA A 371 -1.70 0.93 -10.49
N LYS A 372 -1.58 1.42 -9.25
CA LYS A 372 -1.55 2.82 -8.77
C LYS A 372 -2.69 3.74 -9.17
N PHE A 373 -3.33 3.58 -10.30
CA PHE A 373 -4.46 4.40 -10.74
C PHE A 373 -5.63 3.50 -11.14
N GLY A 374 -6.79 3.76 -10.53
CA GLY A 374 -8.03 3.08 -10.82
C GLY A 374 -9.23 4.01 -10.85
N ILE A 375 -10.32 3.52 -11.41
CA ILE A 375 -11.60 4.25 -11.51
C ILE A 375 -12.62 3.63 -10.57
N PHE A 376 -13.21 4.43 -9.71
CA PHE A 376 -14.36 4.03 -8.89
C PHE A 376 -15.65 4.50 -9.57
N ILE A 377 -16.74 3.76 -9.42
CA ILE A 377 -17.98 4.05 -10.13
C ILE A 377 -19.15 3.99 -9.14
N HIS A 378 -19.57 5.15 -8.63
CA HIS A 378 -20.80 5.30 -7.86
C HIS A 378 -21.99 5.56 -8.78
N TRP A 379 -22.66 4.47 -9.15
CA TRP A 379 -23.84 4.49 -10.01
C TRP A 379 -24.92 3.60 -9.41
N GLY A 380 -26.17 4.06 -9.45
CA GLY A 380 -27.30 3.33 -8.87
C GLY A 380 -28.57 4.15 -8.91
N VAL A 381 -29.59 3.74 -8.13
CA VAL A 381 -30.88 4.45 -8.10
C VAL A 381 -30.72 5.87 -7.56
N PHE A 382 -29.74 6.10 -6.69
CA PHE A 382 -29.36 7.44 -6.21
C PHE A 382 -28.90 8.41 -7.31
N SER A 383 -28.49 7.92 -8.49
CA SER A 383 -28.20 8.76 -9.66
C SER A 383 -29.45 9.36 -10.32
N VAL A 384 -30.67 8.94 -9.95
CA VAL A 384 -31.93 9.48 -10.48
C VAL A 384 -32.22 10.87 -9.93
N PRO A 385 -32.30 11.08 -8.59
CA PRO A 385 -32.40 12.43 -8.07
C PRO A 385 -31.09 13.21 -8.24
N ALA A 386 -29.94 12.51 -8.27
CA ALA A 386 -28.60 13.10 -8.41
C ALA A 386 -28.40 14.29 -7.46
N TRP A 387 -28.85 14.17 -6.22
CA TRP A 387 -28.85 15.27 -5.26
C TRP A 387 -28.74 14.76 -3.84
N GLY A 388 -27.98 15.47 -3.02
CA GLY A 388 -27.88 15.27 -1.58
C GLY A 388 -27.37 16.55 -0.90
N PRO A 389 -27.65 16.74 0.40
CA PRO A 389 -27.03 17.82 1.16
C PRO A 389 -25.50 17.66 1.16
N PRO A 390 -24.72 18.75 1.05
CA PRO A 390 -23.26 18.65 1.12
C PRO A 390 -22.81 17.92 2.39
N LYS A 391 -21.87 16.98 2.25
CA LYS A 391 -21.32 16.16 3.36
C LYS A 391 -22.32 15.20 4.02
N MET A 392 -23.44 14.93 3.37
CA MET A 392 -24.31 13.81 3.69
C MET A 392 -24.27 12.82 2.53
N TYR A 393 -24.50 11.55 2.82
CA TYR A 393 -24.75 10.59 1.76
C TYR A 393 -26.04 10.94 1.04
N ALA A 394 -26.10 10.70 -0.27
CA ALA A 394 -27.30 10.97 -1.06
C ALA A 394 -28.51 10.24 -0.47
N GLU A 395 -28.27 9.07 0.11
CA GLU A 395 -29.28 8.15 0.61
C GLU A 395 -29.74 8.44 2.04
N CYS A 396 -29.14 9.45 2.71
CA CYS A 396 -29.46 9.74 4.10
C CYS A 396 -30.83 10.41 4.20
N GLY A 397 -31.81 9.67 4.73
CA GLY A 397 -33.15 10.20 5.04
C GLY A 397 -34.07 10.38 3.84
N ILE A 398 -33.72 9.78 2.68
CA ILE A 398 -34.56 9.73 1.48
C ILE A 398 -34.70 8.26 1.08
N ASP A 399 -35.95 7.80 0.96
CA ASP A 399 -36.22 6.49 0.36
C ASP A 399 -36.18 6.57 -1.17
N TYR A 400 -35.62 5.55 -1.80
CA TYR A 400 -35.46 5.46 -3.26
C TYR A 400 -36.52 4.65 -3.97
N GLU A 401 -37.52 4.12 -3.26
CA GLU A 401 -38.60 3.31 -3.85
C GLU A 401 -39.16 3.92 -5.15
N ASP A 402 -39.54 5.19 -5.11
CA ASP A 402 -40.14 5.90 -6.26
C ASP A 402 -39.15 6.16 -7.40
N PHE A 403 -37.84 6.13 -7.13
CA PHE A 403 -36.80 6.39 -8.12
C PHE A 403 -36.39 5.13 -8.90
N ILE A 404 -36.66 3.92 -8.40
CA ILE A 404 -36.26 2.66 -9.04
C ILE A 404 -36.77 2.56 -10.48
N ALA A 405 -38.01 2.98 -10.74
CA ALA A 405 -38.61 2.92 -12.08
C ALA A 405 -37.92 3.85 -13.09
N ASN A 406 -37.23 4.90 -12.61
CA ASN A 406 -36.57 5.90 -13.43
C ASN A 406 -35.08 5.59 -13.65
N PHE A 407 -34.53 4.61 -12.95
CA PHE A 407 -33.19 4.08 -13.23
C PHE A 407 -33.25 3.17 -14.45
N THR A 408 -32.83 3.68 -15.62
CA THR A 408 -33.06 3.00 -16.92
C THR A 408 -31.80 2.41 -17.55
N ALA A 409 -30.61 2.90 -17.22
CA ALA A 409 -29.35 2.49 -17.87
C ALA A 409 -29.38 2.55 -19.42
N ALA A 410 -30.23 3.42 -20.01
CA ALA A 410 -30.51 3.40 -21.45
C ALA A 410 -29.33 3.83 -22.35
N LYS A 411 -28.37 4.59 -21.80
CA LYS A 411 -27.13 5.03 -22.45
C LYS A 411 -25.89 4.26 -21.95
N PHE A 412 -26.05 3.33 -21.02
CA PHE A 412 -24.94 2.53 -20.52
C PHE A 412 -24.39 1.61 -21.61
N ASP A 413 -23.09 1.79 -21.90
CA ASP A 413 -22.29 0.97 -22.80
C ASP A 413 -21.00 0.57 -22.07
N ALA A 414 -20.91 -0.72 -21.71
CA ALA A 414 -19.76 -1.28 -21.02
C ALA A 414 -18.45 -1.12 -21.83
N GLY A 415 -18.52 -1.25 -23.16
CA GLY A 415 -17.37 -1.10 -24.06
C GLY A 415 -16.83 0.33 -24.07
N ALA A 416 -17.74 1.31 -24.14
CA ALA A 416 -17.37 2.72 -24.08
C ALA A 416 -16.73 3.10 -22.74
N TRP A 417 -17.25 2.57 -21.62
CA TRP A 417 -16.69 2.80 -20.29
C TRP A 417 -15.29 2.20 -20.15
N VAL A 418 -15.08 0.93 -20.51
CA VAL A 418 -13.76 0.29 -20.38
C VAL A 418 -12.72 0.90 -21.33
N ASP A 419 -13.15 1.39 -22.51
CA ASP A 419 -12.25 2.15 -23.39
C ASP A 419 -11.84 3.48 -22.78
N LEU A 420 -12.77 4.22 -22.17
CA LEU A 420 -12.46 5.45 -21.46
C LEU A 420 -11.46 5.20 -20.31
N PHE A 421 -11.67 4.16 -19.50
CA PHE A 421 -10.80 3.84 -18.37
C PHE A 421 -9.39 3.47 -18.82
N ASP A 422 -9.26 2.66 -19.88
CA ASP A 422 -7.98 2.30 -20.47
C ASP A 422 -7.25 3.53 -21.03
N ARG A 423 -7.97 4.39 -21.76
CA ARG A 423 -7.44 5.66 -22.30
C ARG A 423 -7.08 6.68 -21.23
N ALA A 424 -7.74 6.65 -20.07
CA ALA A 424 -7.37 7.45 -18.90
C ALA A 424 -6.07 6.97 -18.25
N GLY A 425 -5.56 5.79 -18.63
CA GLY A 425 -4.36 5.18 -18.07
C GLY A 425 -4.62 4.30 -16.86
N ALA A 426 -5.88 4.09 -16.46
CA ALA A 426 -6.24 3.25 -15.32
C ALA A 426 -5.77 1.80 -15.52
N LYS A 427 -5.56 1.09 -14.41
CA LYS A 427 -5.14 -0.33 -14.40
C LYS A 427 -6.13 -1.23 -13.70
N TYR A 428 -7.10 -0.65 -13.01
CA TYR A 428 -8.22 -1.33 -12.42
C TYR A 428 -9.43 -0.40 -12.36
N PHE A 429 -10.60 -0.97 -12.14
CA PHE A 429 -11.78 -0.20 -11.73
C PHE A 429 -12.54 -0.95 -10.64
N VAL A 430 -13.32 -0.23 -9.86
CA VAL A 430 -14.19 -0.76 -8.82
C VAL A 430 -15.60 -0.25 -9.10
N VAL A 431 -16.56 -1.14 -9.33
CA VAL A 431 -17.97 -0.77 -9.55
C VAL A 431 -18.78 -0.96 -8.27
N VAL A 432 -19.59 0.03 -7.89
CA VAL A 432 -20.57 -0.11 -6.81
C VAL A 432 -21.64 -1.10 -7.22
N THR A 433 -21.56 -2.32 -6.68
CA THR A 433 -22.52 -3.39 -7.01
C THR A 433 -23.80 -3.28 -6.20
N LYS A 434 -23.69 -2.81 -4.95
CA LYS A 434 -24.80 -2.49 -4.05
C LYS A 434 -24.30 -1.42 -3.07
N HIS A 435 -24.99 -0.27 -3.02
CA HIS A 435 -24.71 0.78 -2.05
C HIS A 435 -25.63 0.63 -0.82
N HIS A 436 -25.67 1.65 0.03
CA HIS A 436 -26.43 1.62 1.29
C HIS A 436 -27.96 1.59 1.10
N ASP A 437 -28.45 2.01 -0.07
CA ASP A 437 -29.85 1.94 -0.50
C ASP A 437 -30.35 0.51 -0.75
N GLY A 438 -29.44 -0.46 -0.79
CA GLY A 438 -29.73 -1.88 -0.96
C GLY A 438 -30.07 -2.31 -2.40
N PHE A 439 -30.06 -1.38 -3.37
CA PHE A 439 -30.36 -1.73 -4.75
C PHE A 439 -29.13 -2.35 -5.43
N SER A 440 -29.25 -3.62 -5.82
CA SER A 440 -28.13 -4.36 -6.42
C SER A 440 -28.09 -4.22 -7.94
N LEU A 441 -26.90 -4.08 -8.54
CA LEU A 441 -26.70 -3.95 -9.99
C LEU A 441 -26.37 -5.28 -10.71
N PHE A 442 -26.50 -6.40 -9.98
CA PHE A 442 -26.14 -7.74 -10.42
C PHE A 442 -27.28 -8.74 -10.14
N ASP A 443 -27.16 -9.97 -10.65
CA ASP A 443 -28.13 -11.04 -10.37
C ASP A 443 -27.98 -11.57 -8.93
N THR A 444 -28.94 -11.20 -8.10
CA THR A 444 -29.03 -11.57 -6.69
C THR A 444 -29.71 -12.93 -6.47
N GLY A 445 -30.16 -13.61 -7.53
CA GLY A 445 -30.86 -14.89 -7.44
C GLY A 445 -32.07 -14.82 -6.49
N ASN A 446 -32.15 -15.78 -5.55
CA ASN A 446 -33.27 -15.89 -4.60
C ASN A 446 -33.02 -15.20 -3.24
N THR A 447 -32.05 -14.30 -3.15
CA THR A 447 -31.76 -13.57 -1.89
C THR A 447 -32.56 -12.28 -1.79
N THR A 448 -32.74 -11.58 -2.91
CA THR A 448 -33.59 -10.39 -3.03
C THR A 448 -33.94 -10.18 -4.49
N HIS A 449 -35.11 -9.60 -4.77
CA HIS A 449 -35.49 -9.10 -6.09
C HIS A 449 -35.35 -7.57 -6.18
N ARG A 450 -34.70 -6.92 -5.20
CA ARG A 450 -34.31 -5.50 -5.27
C ARG A 450 -33.02 -5.33 -6.07
N SER A 451 -33.08 -5.62 -7.37
CA SER A 451 -31.91 -5.50 -8.24
C SER A 451 -32.27 -5.03 -9.65
N SER A 452 -31.25 -4.58 -10.40
CA SER A 452 -31.36 -4.17 -11.80
C SER A 452 -31.82 -5.29 -12.73
N VAL A 453 -31.70 -6.56 -12.31
CA VAL A 453 -32.18 -7.73 -13.07
C VAL A 453 -33.70 -7.89 -12.93
N TYR A 454 -34.22 -7.68 -11.72
CA TYR A 454 -35.64 -7.87 -11.41
C TYR A 454 -36.47 -6.58 -11.48
N LEU A 455 -35.84 -5.40 -11.40
CA LEU A 455 -36.47 -4.06 -11.38
C LEU A 455 -35.71 -3.11 -12.33
N GLY A 456 -36.31 -1.97 -12.66
CA GLY A 456 -35.68 -0.97 -13.54
C GLY A 456 -35.24 -1.54 -14.90
N PRO A 457 -33.93 -1.53 -15.24
CA PRO A 457 -33.42 -1.82 -16.57
C PRO A 457 -33.53 -3.29 -17.02
N LYS A 458 -33.81 -4.23 -16.10
CA LYS A 458 -33.89 -5.69 -16.35
C LYS A 458 -32.61 -6.27 -16.96
N ARG A 459 -31.47 -5.82 -16.45
CA ARG A 459 -30.11 -6.15 -16.93
C ARG A 459 -29.18 -6.43 -15.77
N ASP A 460 -28.24 -7.36 -15.97
CA ASP A 460 -27.12 -7.57 -15.07
C ASP A 460 -25.97 -6.65 -15.48
N LEU A 461 -25.97 -5.44 -14.91
CA LEU A 461 -25.06 -4.37 -15.33
C LEU A 461 -23.61 -4.65 -14.90
N VAL A 462 -23.43 -5.37 -13.79
CA VAL A 462 -22.11 -5.77 -13.30
C VAL A 462 -21.52 -6.86 -14.21
N ALA A 463 -22.28 -7.91 -14.56
CA ALA A 463 -21.81 -8.93 -15.50
C ALA A 463 -21.42 -8.31 -16.85
N GLU A 464 -22.29 -7.47 -17.41
CA GLU A 464 -22.03 -6.77 -18.67
C GLU A 464 -20.72 -5.98 -18.63
N LEU A 465 -20.45 -5.25 -17.54
CA LEU A 465 -19.22 -4.47 -17.38
C LEU A 465 -17.97 -5.36 -17.22
N LEU A 466 -18.03 -6.35 -16.31
CA LEU A 466 -16.86 -7.17 -15.97
C LEU A 466 -16.49 -8.13 -17.10
N ASP A 467 -17.47 -8.74 -17.76
CA ASP A 467 -17.24 -9.62 -18.91
C ASP A 467 -16.68 -8.85 -20.10
N THR A 468 -17.24 -7.67 -20.39
CA THR A 468 -16.71 -6.78 -21.43
C THR A 468 -15.28 -6.36 -21.14
N ALA A 469 -14.97 -5.99 -19.89
CA ALA A 469 -13.59 -5.67 -19.49
C ALA A 469 -12.66 -6.88 -19.65
N LYS A 470 -13.11 -8.08 -19.24
CA LYS A 470 -12.34 -9.34 -19.35
C LYS A 470 -12.03 -9.70 -20.81
N GLU A 471 -12.99 -9.50 -21.71
CA GLU A 471 -12.84 -9.77 -23.14
C GLU A 471 -12.00 -8.71 -23.86
N GLN A 472 -12.35 -7.43 -23.69
CA GLN A 472 -11.80 -6.35 -24.51
C GLN A 472 -10.51 -5.74 -23.93
N LYS A 473 -10.37 -5.74 -22.60
CA LYS A 473 -9.26 -5.10 -21.87
C LYS A 473 -8.75 -6.03 -20.76
N PRO A 474 -8.24 -7.25 -21.04
CA PRO A 474 -7.90 -8.25 -20.03
C PRO A 474 -6.88 -7.79 -18.97
N ASN A 475 -6.07 -6.78 -19.29
CA ASN A 475 -5.09 -6.16 -18.38
C ASN A 475 -5.70 -5.11 -17.44
N LEU A 476 -6.92 -4.64 -17.70
CA LEU A 476 -7.69 -3.80 -16.80
C LEU A 476 -8.35 -4.70 -15.75
N ARG A 477 -7.89 -4.57 -14.50
CA ARG A 477 -8.34 -5.41 -13.39
C ARG A 477 -9.71 -5.00 -12.90
N ARG A 478 -10.49 -5.98 -12.43
CA ARG A 478 -11.93 -5.83 -12.16
C ARG A 478 -12.20 -5.93 -10.67
N GLY A 479 -12.69 -4.87 -10.06
CA GLY A 479 -13.08 -4.79 -8.65
C GLY A 479 -14.57 -4.56 -8.48
N THR A 480 -15.09 -5.00 -7.34
CA THR A 480 -16.48 -4.78 -6.94
C THR A 480 -16.51 -4.13 -5.58
N TYR A 481 -17.30 -3.06 -5.47
CA TYR A 481 -17.67 -2.49 -4.19
C TYR A 481 -18.91 -3.16 -3.65
N TYR A 482 -18.97 -3.38 -2.34
CA TYR A 482 -20.13 -3.93 -1.66
C TYR A 482 -20.40 -3.27 -0.30
N SER A 483 -21.59 -2.69 -0.15
CA SER A 483 -22.00 -2.14 1.13
C SER A 483 -22.44 -3.23 2.11
N LEU A 484 -21.78 -3.30 3.27
CA LEU A 484 -22.13 -4.25 4.33
C LEU A 484 -23.45 -3.89 5.03
N PRO A 485 -23.64 -2.64 5.52
CA PRO A 485 -24.92 -2.20 6.06
C PRO A 485 -25.91 -1.80 4.96
N GLU A 486 -27.20 -1.97 5.24
CA GLU A 486 -28.28 -1.58 4.34
C GLU A 486 -29.31 -0.77 5.12
N TRP A 487 -29.45 0.52 4.79
CA TRP A 487 -30.09 1.49 5.69
C TRP A 487 -31.58 1.30 5.83
N PHE A 488 -32.21 0.77 4.77
CA PHE A 488 -33.66 0.61 4.70
C PHE A 488 -34.11 -0.86 4.67
N ASN A 489 -33.20 -1.80 4.93
CA ASN A 489 -33.53 -3.22 4.96
C ASN A 489 -34.11 -3.64 6.33
N PRO A 490 -35.34 -4.18 6.38
CA PRO A 490 -35.94 -4.65 7.63
C PRO A 490 -35.15 -5.76 8.32
N ASP A 491 -34.55 -6.68 7.57
CA ASP A 491 -33.78 -7.80 8.12
C ASP A 491 -32.43 -7.35 8.69
N TYR A 492 -31.94 -6.18 8.27
CA TYR A 492 -30.74 -5.56 8.83
C TYR A 492 -31.01 -4.84 10.17
N ALA A 493 -32.26 -4.54 10.53
CA ALA A 493 -32.61 -3.76 11.72
C ALA A 493 -32.01 -4.31 13.02
N LYS A 494 -31.88 -5.64 13.15
CA LYS A 494 -31.28 -6.30 14.32
C LYS A 494 -29.75 -6.09 14.43
N TYR A 495 -29.09 -5.71 13.34
CA TYR A 495 -27.65 -5.42 13.27
C TYR A 495 -27.35 -3.93 13.26
N GLY A 496 -28.36 -3.08 13.06
CA GLY A 496 -28.21 -1.64 13.00
C GLY A 496 -27.45 -1.07 14.19
N PHE A 497 -26.61 -0.07 13.93
CA PHE A 497 -25.73 0.50 14.94
C PHE A 497 -25.46 1.98 14.69
N GLY A 498 -25.31 2.75 15.77
CA GLY A 498 -25.03 4.18 15.68
C GLY A 498 -26.06 4.92 14.83
N GLN A 499 -25.59 5.60 13.78
CA GLN A 499 -26.42 6.32 12.80
C GLN A 499 -26.89 5.45 11.62
N TRP A 500 -26.65 4.14 11.67
CA TRP A 500 -26.99 3.15 10.63
C TRP A 500 -28.05 2.19 11.18
N PRO A 501 -29.30 2.65 11.40
CA PRO A 501 -30.29 1.89 12.16
C PRO A 501 -30.80 0.64 11.44
N GLY A 502 -30.69 0.57 10.11
CA GLY A 502 -31.45 -0.40 9.33
C GLY A 502 -32.96 -0.20 9.51
N GLY A 503 -33.74 -1.24 9.21
CA GLY A 503 -35.20 -1.15 9.34
C GLY A 503 -35.83 -0.45 8.15
N HIS A 504 -37.15 -0.35 8.12
CA HIS A 504 -37.82 0.34 7.02
C HIS A 504 -37.58 1.85 7.06
N ALA A 505 -37.56 2.48 5.88
CA ALA A 505 -37.69 3.93 5.77
C ALA A 505 -39.03 4.41 6.34
N LEU A 506 -39.07 5.66 6.79
CA LEU A 506 -40.27 6.32 7.26
C LEU A 506 -40.66 7.42 6.27
N ASP A 507 -41.96 7.64 6.09
CA ASP A 507 -42.48 8.69 5.22
C ASP A 507 -41.94 10.06 5.66
N ALA A 508 -41.45 10.84 4.68
CA ALA A 508 -40.76 12.11 4.89
C ALA A 508 -41.64 13.21 5.53
N PHE A 509 -42.96 13.09 5.39
CA PHE A 509 -43.95 14.04 5.91
C PHE A 509 -44.75 13.48 7.11
N ASN A 510 -44.70 12.16 7.32
CA ASN A 510 -45.38 11.46 8.41
C ASN A 510 -44.57 10.27 8.92
N SER A 511 -43.69 10.52 9.90
CA SER A 511 -42.81 9.51 10.50
C SER A 511 -43.51 8.35 11.23
N SER A 512 -44.84 8.32 11.28
CA SER A 512 -45.62 7.17 11.77
C SER A 512 -45.96 6.17 10.66
N VAL A 513 -45.70 6.51 9.40
CA VAL A 513 -45.92 5.65 8.23
C VAL A 513 -44.59 5.07 7.79
N VAL A 514 -44.62 3.78 7.49
CA VAL A 514 -43.47 3.00 7.06
C VAL A 514 -43.55 2.85 5.54
N GLU A 515 -42.44 3.12 4.86
CA GLU A 515 -42.35 2.94 3.41
C GLU A 515 -42.17 1.46 3.05
N PRO A 516 -42.74 1.02 1.91
CA PRO A 516 -42.55 -0.35 1.44
C PRO A 516 -41.08 -0.60 1.09
N TYR A 517 -40.62 -1.85 1.21
CA TYR A 517 -39.29 -2.24 0.74
C TYR A 517 -39.43 -3.17 -0.46
N THR A 518 -39.41 -2.60 -1.68
CA THR A 518 -39.69 -3.37 -2.90
C THR A 518 -38.59 -4.37 -3.19
N GLY A 519 -39.00 -5.61 -3.48
CA GLY A 519 -38.09 -6.69 -3.86
C GLY A 519 -37.59 -7.53 -2.69
N ALA A 520 -37.98 -7.26 -1.45
CA ALA A 520 -37.69 -8.15 -0.33
C ALA A 520 -38.22 -9.57 -0.54
N LEU A 521 -37.43 -10.55 -0.08
CA LEU A 521 -37.79 -11.95 0.02
C LEU A 521 -37.75 -12.36 1.51
N ASN A 522 -38.32 -13.52 1.83
CA ASN A 522 -38.29 -14.02 3.20
C ASN A 522 -36.92 -14.61 3.51
N LEU A 523 -36.12 -13.88 4.29
CA LEU A 523 -34.83 -14.33 4.80
C LEU A 523 -34.94 -14.66 6.29
N ALA A 524 -34.13 -15.61 6.77
CA ALA A 524 -34.03 -15.87 8.20
C ALA A 524 -33.01 -14.91 8.86
N ASP A 525 -31.95 -14.58 8.12
CA ASP A 525 -30.84 -13.80 8.61
C ASP A 525 -30.17 -12.98 7.50
N TYR A 526 -30.09 -11.65 7.66
CA TYR A 526 -29.48 -10.79 6.64
C TYR A 526 -28.02 -11.13 6.35
N ILE A 527 -27.22 -11.51 7.35
CA ILE A 527 -25.79 -11.79 7.15
C ILE A 527 -25.63 -13.13 6.42
N ASP A 528 -26.32 -14.16 6.90
CA ASP A 528 -26.20 -15.53 6.39
C ASP A 528 -26.90 -15.75 5.04
N ASP A 529 -28.07 -15.13 4.84
CA ASP A 529 -28.93 -15.42 3.68
C ASP A 529 -28.86 -14.35 2.58
N LEU A 530 -28.24 -13.17 2.83
CA LEU A 530 -28.09 -12.10 1.85
C LEU A 530 -26.65 -11.59 1.73
N GLN A 531 -26.07 -11.04 2.81
CA GLN A 531 -24.77 -10.37 2.77
C GLN A 531 -23.64 -11.29 2.30
N LEU A 532 -23.46 -12.43 2.98
CA LEU A 532 -22.41 -13.39 2.65
C LEU A 532 -22.64 -14.05 1.27
N PRO A 533 -23.86 -14.53 0.91
CA PRO A 533 -24.14 -15.06 -0.42
C PRO A 533 -23.84 -14.08 -1.56
N HIS A 534 -24.21 -12.80 -1.41
CA HIS A 534 -23.88 -11.76 -2.40
C HIS A 534 -22.38 -11.61 -2.60
N MET A 535 -21.63 -11.46 -1.51
CA MET A 535 -20.18 -11.31 -1.59
C MET A 535 -19.53 -12.56 -2.22
N LEU A 536 -19.97 -13.76 -1.86
CA LEU A 536 -19.48 -15.01 -2.45
C LEU A 536 -19.84 -15.14 -3.93
N ASP A 537 -21.02 -14.70 -4.34
CA ASP A 537 -21.42 -14.68 -5.75
C ASP A 537 -20.52 -13.72 -6.55
N LEU A 538 -20.29 -12.50 -6.05
CA LEU A 538 -19.35 -11.56 -6.67
C LEU A 538 -17.93 -12.15 -6.76
N ALA A 539 -17.46 -12.80 -5.70
CA ALA A 539 -16.15 -13.43 -5.67
C ALA A 539 -15.99 -14.60 -6.67
N THR A 540 -17.02 -15.44 -6.80
CA THR A 540 -16.88 -16.76 -7.45
C THR A 540 -17.59 -16.89 -8.81
N LYS A 541 -18.64 -16.09 -9.05
CA LYS A 541 -19.36 -16.04 -10.33
C LYS A 541 -18.88 -14.88 -11.20
N TYR A 542 -18.60 -13.73 -10.59
CA TYR A 542 -18.17 -12.51 -11.29
C TYR A 542 -16.64 -12.36 -11.35
N ASP A 543 -15.87 -13.30 -10.79
CA ASP A 543 -14.41 -13.31 -10.78
C ASP A 543 -13.78 -12.00 -10.27
N THR A 544 -14.39 -11.35 -9.26
CA THR A 544 -13.85 -10.14 -8.64
C THR A 544 -12.37 -10.30 -8.29
N GLU A 545 -11.57 -9.26 -8.56
CA GLU A 545 -10.14 -9.20 -8.21
C GLU A 545 -9.86 -8.25 -7.03
N ILE A 546 -10.76 -7.31 -6.75
CA ILE A 546 -10.71 -6.39 -5.60
C ILE A 546 -12.09 -6.38 -4.94
N MET A 547 -12.19 -6.85 -3.70
CA MET A 547 -13.39 -6.67 -2.89
C MET A 547 -13.25 -5.39 -2.04
N TRP A 548 -13.99 -4.35 -2.40
CA TRP A 548 -13.99 -3.07 -1.70
C TRP A 548 -15.27 -2.97 -0.87
N CYS A 549 -15.24 -3.28 0.42
CA CYS A 549 -16.44 -3.15 1.24
C CYS A 549 -16.56 -1.74 1.82
N ASP A 550 -17.70 -1.41 2.42
CA ASP A 550 -17.87 -0.13 3.12
C ASP A 550 -18.48 -0.26 4.51
N ILE A 551 -18.16 0.73 5.35
CA ILE A 551 -18.61 0.95 6.74
C ILE A 551 -18.21 -0.13 7.76
N GLY A 552 -18.12 -1.40 7.36
CA GLY A 552 -17.93 -2.51 8.29
C GLY A 552 -19.24 -2.92 8.96
N GLY A 553 -19.19 -3.19 10.27
CA GLY A 553 -20.33 -3.68 11.06
C GLY A 553 -20.39 -5.21 11.14
N PRO A 554 -21.49 -5.79 11.65
CA PRO A 554 -21.66 -7.25 11.73
C PRO A 554 -21.53 -7.94 10.37
N ASN A 555 -20.60 -8.89 10.26
CA ASN A 555 -20.26 -9.57 9.01
C ASN A 555 -19.62 -10.95 9.24
N LYS A 556 -19.36 -11.68 8.13
CA LYS A 556 -18.63 -12.96 8.07
C LYS A 556 -17.38 -12.86 7.20
N THR A 557 -16.59 -11.80 7.39
CA THR A 557 -15.44 -11.51 6.53
C THR A 557 -14.36 -12.57 6.61
N LEU A 558 -14.15 -13.24 7.75
CA LEU A 558 -13.17 -14.33 7.85
C LEU A 558 -13.57 -15.54 6.99
N GLU A 559 -14.85 -15.94 7.04
CA GLU A 559 -15.38 -17.04 6.21
C GLU A 559 -15.38 -16.67 4.72
N PHE A 560 -15.74 -15.43 4.40
CA PHE A 560 -15.71 -14.90 3.05
C PHE A 560 -14.27 -14.87 2.50
N ALA A 561 -13.31 -14.27 3.22
CA ALA A 561 -11.93 -14.10 2.77
C ALA A 561 -11.26 -15.45 2.49
N ALA A 562 -11.43 -16.43 3.38
CA ALA A 562 -10.91 -17.77 3.15
C ALA A 562 -11.44 -18.39 1.85
N GLN A 563 -12.73 -18.25 1.54
CA GLN A 563 -13.32 -18.75 0.30
C GLN A 563 -12.88 -17.96 -0.92
N PHE A 564 -12.86 -16.64 -0.83
CA PHE A 564 -12.44 -15.75 -1.91
C PHE A 564 -11.00 -16.01 -2.33
N TYR A 565 -10.08 -16.07 -1.36
CA TYR A 565 -8.67 -16.32 -1.61
C TYR A 565 -8.42 -17.72 -2.17
N ASN A 566 -9.07 -18.76 -1.63
CA ASN A 566 -8.91 -20.12 -2.14
C ASN A 566 -9.51 -20.31 -3.54
N HIS A 567 -10.66 -19.68 -3.83
CA HIS A 567 -11.28 -19.72 -5.14
C HIS A 567 -10.37 -19.08 -6.19
N ALA A 568 -9.87 -17.88 -5.91
CA ALA A 568 -8.90 -17.20 -6.78
C ALA A 568 -7.62 -18.02 -6.96
N LEU A 569 -7.08 -18.58 -5.87
CA LEU A 569 -5.85 -19.39 -5.89
C LEU A 569 -5.99 -20.61 -6.80
N ALA A 570 -7.13 -21.32 -6.73
CA ALA A 570 -7.42 -22.48 -7.56
C ALA A 570 -7.47 -22.16 -9.06
N GLN A 571 -7.76 -20.91 -9.42
CA GLN A 571 -7.79 -20.42 -10.80
C GLN A 571 -6.47 -19.74 -11.21
N GLY A 572 -5.45 -19.74 -10.35
CA GLY A 572 -4.21 -19.04 -10.63
C GLY A 572 -4.37 -17.51 -10.66
N ARG A 573 -5.29 -16.97 -9.87
CA ARG A 573 -5.48 -15.52 -9.67
C ARG A 573 -5.00 -15.10 -8.29
N GLN A 574 -4.62 -13.83 -8.17
CA GLN A 574 -4.38 -13.15 -6.89
C GLN A 574 -5.39 -12.01 -6.78
N VAL A 575 -6.00 -11.88 -5.62
CA VAL A 575 -7.08 -10.93 -5.33
C VAL A 575 -6.78 -10.16 -4.06
N THR A 576 -7.56 -9.13 -3.74
CA THR A 576 -7.34 -8.33 -2.54
C THR A 576 -8.62 -7.75 -1.96
N MET A 577 -8.62 -7.36 -0.69
CA MET A 577 -9.72 -6.66 -0.05
C MET A 577 -9.29 -5.50 0.86
N ASN A 578 -10.14 -4.48 0.92
CA ASN A 578 -9.87 -3.28 1.72
C ASN A 578 -10.19 -3.47 3.22
N ASN A 579 -9.75 -2.52 4.02
CA ASN A 579 -10.02 -2.45 5.46
C ASN A 579 -11.45 -2.23 5.91
N ARG A 580 -12.30 -1.77 5.01
CA ARG A 580 -13.68 -1.49 5.36
C ARG A 580 -14.54 -2.75 5.31
N CYS A 581 -14.00 -3.87 4.80
CA CYS A 581 -14.59 -5.20 4.97
C CYS A 581 -14.58 -5.69 6.42
N GLY A 582 -13.86 -5.00 7.32
CA GLY A 582 -13.71 -5.40 8.71
C GLY A 582 -12.41 -6.19 8.90
N ALA A 583 -12.52 -7.50 9.12
CA ALA A 583 -11.37 -8.30 9.51
C ALA A 583 -10.35 -8.53 8.39
N VAL A 584 -9.08 -8.65 8.79
CA VAL A 584 -7.91 -9.14 8.02
C VAL A 584 -7.70 -8.50 6.64
N PRO A 585 -7.72 -7.17 6.52
CA PRO A 585 -7.58 -6.49 5.24
C PRO A 585 -6.15 -6.47 4.70
N ASP A 586 -6.06 -6.31 3.39
CA ASP A 586 -4.78 -6.25 2.68
C ASP A 586 -4.23 -4.82 2.56
N PHE A 587 -5.09 -3.79 2.57
CA PHE A 587 -4.69 -2.39 2.40
C PHE A 587 -5.62 -1.39 3.12
N GLU A 588 -5.08 -0.19 3.40
CA GLU A 588 -5.78 0.93 4.04
C GLU A 588 -6.50 1.84 3.04
N THR A 589 -7.63 2.45 3.43
CA THR A 589 -8.40 3.40 2.59
C THR A 589 -8.64 4.76 3.27
N PRO A 590 -7.64 5.67 3.29
CA PRO A 590 -7.84 7.05 3.74
C PRO A 590 -8.60 7.86 2.66
N GLU A 591 -9.93 7.81 2.69
CA GLU A 591 -10.79 8.55 1.75
C GLU A 591 -10.58 10.06 1.85
N TYR A 592 -10.54 10.74 0.70
CA TYR A 592 -10.30 12.18 0.58
C TYR A 592 -9.06 12.69 1.35
N ALA A 593 -8.11 11.80 1.63
CA ALA A 593 -6.94 12.09 2.45
C ALA A 593 -5.67 11.46 1.87
N THR A 594 -4.56 12.17 2.05
CA THR A 594 -3.22 11.70 1.71
C THR A 594 -2.33 11.81 2.95
N PHE A 595 -1.26 11.03 2.98
CA PHE A 595 -0.26 11.10 4.05
C PHE A 595 0.76 12.22 3.79
N GLY A 596 1.39 12.75 4.85
CA GLY A 596 2.46 13.74 4.73
C GLY A 596 3.81 13.14 4.34
N SER A 597 3.95 11.82 4.47
CA SER A 597 5.18 11.07 4.21
C SER A 597 4.88 9.69 3.60
N ILE A 598 5.92 9.03 3.10
CA ILE A 598 5.82 7.68 2.52
C ILE A 598 5.31 6.69 3.59
N GLN A 599 4.34 5.86 3.22
CA GLN A 599 3.86 4.77 4.06
C GLN A 599 4.49 3.43 3.68
N PRO A 600 4.95 2.62 4.66
CA PRO A 600 5.51 1.31 4.38
C PRO A 600 4.44 0.25 4.07
N THR A 601 3.20 0.46 4.51
CA THR A 601 2.04 -0.41 4.26
C THR A 601 1.29 0.01 2.99
N SER A 602 0.65 -0.94 2.33
CA SER A 602 -0.19 -0.67 1.16
C SER A 602 -1.43 0.14 1.57
N TRP A 603 -1.71 1.20 0.80
CA TRP A 603 -2.88 2.05 1.01
C TRP A 603 -3.43 2.58 -0.32
N GLU A 604 -4.70 2.97 -0.32
CA GLU A 604 -5.42 3.49 -1.48
C GLU A 604 -6.28 4.68 -1.06
N SER A 605 -6.00 5.86 -1.61
CA SER A 605 -6.90 7.01 -1.43
C SER A 605 -8.01 6.93 -2.47
N SER A 606 -9.26 7.10 -2.04
CA SER A 606 -10.40 7.29 -2.92
C SER A 606 -11.02 8.67 -2.75
N GLU A 607 -11.48 9.27 -3.85
CA GLU A 607 -12.23 10.53 -3.84
C GLU A 607 -13.07 10.71 -5.11
N GLY A 608 -14.15 11.49 -5.02
CA GLY A 608 -14.98 11.93 -6.14
C GLY A 608 -14.27 12.87 -7.11
N MET A 609 -14.54 12.72 -8.41
CA MET A 609 -14.32 13.79 -9.39
C MET A 609 -15.18 15.01 -9.08
N ASP A 610 -16.37 14.78 -8.53
CA ASP A 610 -17.15 15.82 -7.86
C ASP A 610 -16.52 16.12 -6.48
N PRO A 611 -16.20 17.39 -6.16
CA PRO A 611 -15.57 17.74 -4.89
C PRO A 611 -16.47 17.57 -3.66
N PHE A 612 -17.76 17.30 -3.84
CA PHE A 612 -18.75 17.22 -2.76
C PHE A 612 -19.41 15.85 -2.61
N SER A 613 -19.26 14.95 -3.59
CA SER A 613 -19.96 13.67 -3.66
C SER A 613 -19.15 12.61 -4.41
N TYR A 614 -19.40 11.34 -4.13
CA TYR A 614 -18.99 10.24 -5.00
C TYR A 614 -19.99 10.13 -6.18
N GLY A 615 -21.27 9.86 -5.89
CA GLY A 615 -22.32 9.86 -6.92
C GLY A 615 -22.54 11.22 -7.59
N LEU A 616 -23.21 11.21 -8.75
CA LEU A 616 -23.53 12.42 -9.50
C LEU A 616 -24.32 13.43 -8.66
N ASN A 617 -23.87 14.69 -8.65
CA ASN A 617 -24.62 15.79 -8.05
C ASN A 617 -25.01 16.85 -9.09
N ALA A 618 -26.31 16.98 -9.34
CA ALA A 618 -26.90 17.93 -10.28
C ALA A 618 -26.69 19.39 -9.87
N ALA A 619 -26.35 19.67 -8.60
CA ALA A 619 -26.03 21.01 -8.12
C ALA A 619 -24.57 21.42 -8.40
N THR A 620 -23.70 20.48 -8.78
CA THR A 620 -22.29 20.75 -9.05
C THR A 620 -22.12 21.30 -10.46
N ASN A 621 -21.55 22.51 -10.59
CA ASN A 621 -21.26 23.08 -11.90
C ASN A 621 -20.09 22.35 -12.56
N ALA A 622 -20.13 22.25 -13.89
CA ALA A 622 -19.09 21.61 -14.70
C ALA A 622 -17.66 22.09 -14.37
N SER A 623 -17.47 23.38 -14.07
CA SER A 623 -16.16 23.97 -13.74
C SER A 623 -15.62 23.57 -12.35
N GLN A 624 -16.43 22.94 -11.50
CA GLN A 624 -16.03 22.52 -10.15
C GLN A 624 -15.52 21.08 -10.12
N TYR A 625 -15.80 20.29 -11.14
CA TYR A 625 -15.23 18.95 -11.28
C TYR A 625 -13.70 19.01 -11.38
N LYS A 626 -13.03 18.00 -10.85
CA LYS A 626 -11.56 17.90 -10.93
C LYS A 626 -11.11 17.91 -12.39
N ASN A 627 -10.18 18.82 -12.70
CA ASN A 627 -9.54 18.91 -14.01
C ASN A 627 -8.25 18.07 -14.06
N GLY A 628 -7.63 17.97 -15.23
CA GLY A 628 -6.37 17.24 -15.42
C GLY A 628 -5.24 17.67 -14.47
N THR A 629 -5.13 18.96 -14.13
CA THR A 629 -4.11 19.43 -13.18
C THR A 629 -4.29 18.79 -11.81
N THR A 630 -5.51 18.85 -11.27
CA THR A 630 -5.81 18.28 -9.95
C THR A 630 -5.61 16.77 -9.95
N ILE A 631 -6.13 16.07 -10.96
CA ILE A 631 -6.06 14.59 -11.02
C ILE A 631 -4.61 14.11 -11.11
N VAL A 632 -3.83 14.69 -12.04
CA VAL A 632 -2.42 14.31 -12.25
C VAL A 632 -1.58 14.58 -11.01
N GLN A 633 -1.73 15.75 -10.40
CA GLN A 633 -0.93 16.11 -9.22
C GLN A 633 -1.29 15.26 -8.00
N THR A 634 -2.58 14.97 -7.79
CA THR A 634 -3.03 14.05 -6.72
C THR A 634 -2.49 12.64 -6.95
N LEU A 635 -2.58 12.12 -8.18
CA LEU A 635 -2.02 10.82 -8.54
C LEU A 635 -0.52 10.74 -8.22
N VAL A 636 0.26 11.73 -8.68
CA VAL A 636 1.71 11.77 -8.45
C VAL A 636 2.04 11.89 -6.95
N ASP A 637 1.29 12.69 -6.20
CA ASP A 637 1.46 12.83 -4.76
C ASP A 637 1.26 11.49 -4.03
N ILE A 638 0.15 10.81 -4.30
CA ILE A 638 -0.20 9.52 -3.69
C ILE A 638 0.83 8.45 -4.05
N VAL A 639 1.21 8.34 -5.33
CA VAL A 639 2.16 7.32 -5.79
C VAL A 639 3.55 7.54 -5.21
N SER A 640 4.00 8.79 -5.08
CA SER A 640 5.28 9.12 -4.44
C SER A 640 5.34 8.72 -2.95
N LYS A 641 4.18 8.47 -2.34
CA LYS A 641 4.01 8.06 -0.94
C LYS A 641 3.60 6.60 -0.81
N ASN A 642 3.82 5.80 -1.86
CA ASN A 642 3.54 4.37 -1.94
C ASN A 642 2.04 4.00 -1.88
N GLY A 643 1.15 4.91 -2.28
CA GLY A 643 -0.30 4.66 -2.35
C GLY A 643 -0.82 4.36 -3.75
N ASN A 644 -2.03 3.83 -3.82
CA ASN A 644 -2.88 3.80 -5.01
C ASN A 644 -3.92 4.93 -4.96
N PHE A 645 -4.30 5.44 -6.12
CA PHE A 645 -5.35 6.44 -6.29
C PHE A 645 -6.55 5.82 -7.01
N LEU A 646 -7.70 5.86 -6.36
CA LEU A 646 -8.97 5.35 -6.86
C LEU A 646 -9.92 6.54 -7.07
N LEU A 647 -9.95 7.08 -8.29
CA LEU A 647 -10.72 8.27 -8.62
C LEU A 647 -12.14 7.89 -9.03
N ASP A 648 -13.13 8.45 -8.36
CA ASP A 648 -14.52 8.11 -8.56
C ASP A 648 -15.23 8.96 -9.60
N ILE A 649 -16.07 8.30 -10.40
CA ILE A 649 -17.04 8.92 -11.31
C ILE A 649 -18.46 8.59 -10.85
N GLY A 650 -19.36 9.56 -11.06
CA GLY A 650 -20.80 9.40 -10.85
C GLY A 650 -21.57 9.51 -12.16
N PRO A 651 -21.86 8.40 -12.86
CA PRO A 651 -22.70 8.43 -14.06
C PRO A 651 -24.14 8.87 -13.78
N THR A 652 -24.81 9.39 -14.79
CA THR A 652 -26.26 9.70 -14.77
C THR A 652 -27.10 8.43 -14.65
N ALA A 653 -28.38 8.53 -14.25
CA ALA A 653 -29.27 7.36 -14.14
C ALA A 653 -29.46 6.54 -15.43
N ASP A 654 -29.26 7.14 -16.61
CA ASP A 654 -29.26 6.44 -17.89
C ASP A 654 -27.87 5.87 -18.26
N GLY A 655 -26.81 6.14 -17.50
CA GLY A 655 -25.47 5.54 -17.68
C GLY A 655 -24.50 6.37 -18.51
N GLU A 656 -24.73 7.68 -18.65
CA GLU A 656 -23.83 8.62 -19.31
C GLU A 656 -22.77 9.12 -18.31
N ILE A 657 -21.50 9.05 -18.72
CA ILE A 657 -20.40 9.75 -18.04
C ILE A 657 -20.34 11.15 -18.64
N ILE A 658 -20.59 12.18 -17.83
CA ILE A 658 -20.70 13.55 -18.33
C ILE A 658 -19.34 14.10 -18.81
N ALA A 659 -19.39 15.04 -19.76
CA ALA A 659 -18.20 15.60 -20.39
C ALA A 659 -17.10 16.09 -19.42
N PRO A 660 -17.41 16.81 -18.31
CA PRO A 660 -16.36 17.24 -17.36
C PRO A 660 -15.57 16.08 -16.75
N MET A 661 -16.22 14.94 -16.48
CA MET A 661 -15.55 13.74 -15.97
C MET A 661 -14.68 13.10 -17.06
N MET A 662 -15.24 12.94 -18.27
CA MET A 662 -14.51 12.38 -19.40
C MET A 662 -13.27 13.20 -19.77
N GLU A 663 -13.39 14.52 -19.82
CA GLU A 663 -12.30 15.43 -20.17
C GLU A 663 -11.15 15.35 -19.16
N GLY A 664 -11.43 15.35 -17.85
CA GLY A 664 -10.40 15.21 -16.82
C GLY A 664 -9.67 13.86 -16.89
N LEU A 665 -10.41 12.78 -17.16
CA LEU A 665 -9.83 11.44 -17.35
C LEU A 665 -8.94 11.35 -18.60
N LEU A 666 -9.39 11.92 -19.72
CA LEU A 666 -8.62 11.93 -20.96
C LEU A 666 -7.37 12.83 -20.89
N ASP A 667 -7.47 13.97 -20.20
CA ASP A 667 -6.32 14.83 -19.91
C ASP A 667 -5.26 14.09 -19.07
N THR A 668 -5.70 13.29 -18.10
CA THR A 668 -4.83 12.44 -17.26
C THR A 668 -4.14 11.37 -18.08
N GLY A 669 -4.91 10.67 -18.93
CA GLY A 669 -4.37 9.67 -19.85
C GLY A 669 -3.33 10.23 -20.80
N ALA A 670 -3.63 11.38 -21.42
CA ALA A 670 -2.71 12.07 -22.30
C ALA A 670 -1.40 12.44 -21.57
N TRP A 671 -1.48 12.89 -20.31
CA TRP A 671 -0.30 13.17 -19.50
C TRP A 671 0.53 11.92 -19.20
N LEU A 672 -0.12 10.82 -18.80
CA LEU A 672 0.53 9.55 -18.51
C LEU A 672 1.24 8.96 -19.73
N ASP A 673 0.72 9.19 -20.94
CA ASP A 673 1.32 8.73 -22.18
C ASP A 673 2.68 9.42 -22.45
N TYR A 674 2.72 10.76 -22.40
CA TYR A 674 3.92 11.52 -22.79
C TYR A 674 4.94 11.71 -21.67
N SER A 675 4.50 11.70 -20.40
CA SER A 675 5.39 11.74 -19.23
C SER A 675 6.13 10.40 -19.02
N GLY A 676 6.15 9.56 -20.05
CA GLY A 676 6.81 8.27 -20.08
C GLY A 676 5.87 7.17 -19.63
N ALA A 677 5.01 6.69 -20.54
CA ALA A 677 4.31 5.41 -20.37
C ALA A 677 5.25 4.20 -20.16
N ALA A 678 6.55 4.38 -20.43
CA ALA A 678 7.59 3.42 -20.09
C ALA A 678 8.34 3.76 -18.79
N SER A 679 8.29 4.99 -18.27
CA SER A 679 9.08 5.44 -17.12
C SER A 679 8.17 5.83 -15.96
N ILE A 680 7.30 6.84 -16.04
CA ILE A 680 6.31 7.14 -14.99
C ILE A 680 5.29 6.01 -14.80
N ILE A 681 4.85 5.34 -15.86
CA ILE A 681 4.01 4.13 -15.73
C ILE A 681 4.82 2.92 -15.23
N ARG A 682 6.15 2.81 -15.47
CA ARG A 682 7.01 1.80 -14.78
C ARG A 682 7.21 2.15 -13.31
N LEU A 683 7.34 3.44 -12.99
CA LEU A 683 7.47 4.02 -11.65
C LEU A 683 6.20 3.84 -10.85
N ILE A 684 5.05 3.93 -11.50
CA ILE A 684 3.76 3.49 -10.99
C ILE A 684 3.78 1.96 -10.79
N LYS A 685 4.33 1.17 -11.72
CA LYS A 685 4.29 -0.30 -11.65
C LYS A 685 5.15 -0.97 -10.58
N THR A 686 6.20 -0.33 -10.07
CA THR A 686 7.16 -1.01 -9.18
C THR A 686 7.83 -0.04 -8.19
N GLN A 687 7.05 0.77 -7.46
CA GLN A 687 7.56 1.47 -6.28
C GLN A 687 7.99 0.43 -5.22
N THR A 688 9.21 -0.08 -5.39
CA THR A 688 9.90 -0.89 -4.41
C THR A 688 11.22 -0.21 -4.01
N TYR A 689 11.57 0.94 -4.58
CA TYR A 689 12.75 1.70 -4.13
C TYR A 689 12.37 2.63 -2.97
N TRP A 690 13.10 2.55 -1.86
CA TRP A 690 12.93 3.46 -0.73
C TRP A 690 13.94 4.59 -0.89
N PHE A 691 13.61 5.57 -1.75
CA PHE A 691 14.23 6.88 -1.62
C PHE A 691 13.62 7.47 -0.35
N PRO A 692 14.39 7.89 0.66
CA PRO A 692 13.87 8.33 1.95
C PRO A 692 13.21 9.73 1.89
N ALA A 693 12.57 10.04 0.78
CA ALA A 693 11.85 11.26 0.50
C ALA A 693 10.82 11.04 -0.61
N SER A 694 9.56 11.42 -0.37
CA SER A 694 8.56 11.57 -1.43
C SER A 694 8.63 12.95 -2.11
N GLN A 695 9.25 13.94 -1.45
CA GLN A 695 9.21 15.35 -1.83
C GLN A 695 10.38 16.15 -1.26
N ASP A 696 10.58 17.37 -1.78
CA ASP A 696 11.29 18.44 -1.07
C ASP A 696 10.36 18.99 0.01
N ALA A 697 10.74 18.83 1.28
CA ALA A 697 9.95 19.28 2.41
C ALA A 697 10.14 20.78 2.71
N SER A 698 11.21 21.38 2.19
CA SER A 698 11.58 22.77 2.44
C SER A 698 12.00 23.47 1.13
N PRO A 699 11.11 23.50 0.12
CA PRO A 699 11.43 24.12 -1.15
C PRO A 699 11.65 25.64 -0.98
N PRO A 700 12.47 26.27 -1.84
CA PRO A 700 12.52 27.73 -1.93
C PRO A 700 11.12 28.34 -2.14
N ALA A 701 10.91 29.56 -1.67
CA ALA A 701 9.57 30.20 -1.68
C ALA A 701 8.96 30.37 -3.09
N ASP A 702 9.79 30.43 -4.12
CA ASP A 702 9.44 30.58 -5.53
C ASP A 702 9.55 29.27 -6.34
N ALA A 703 9.96 28.16 -5.70
CA ALA A 703 10.07 26.87 -6.35
C ALA A 703 8.73 26.12 -6.37
N PRO A 704 8.41 25.40 -7.46
CA PRO A 704 7.23 24.54 -7.49
C PRO A 704 7.36 23.39 -6.48
N ALA A 705 6.22 22.89 -5.99
CA ALA A 705 6.21 21.64 -5.26
C ALA A 705 6.72 20.51 -6.18
N VAL A 706 7.61 19.66 -5.65
CA VAL A 706 8.15 18.51 -6.38
C VAL A 706 7.80 17.20 -5.68
N ARG A 707 7.68 16.14 -6.48
CA ARG A 707 7.60 14.75 -6.03
C ARG A 707 8.70 13.91 -6.64
N PHE A 708 9.18 12.96 -5.88
CA PHE A 708 10.17 11.98 -6.33
C PHE A 708 9.48 10.64 -6.56
N LEU A 709 9.74 10.07 -7.73
CA LEU A 709 9.26 8.74 -8.10
C LEU A 709 10.46 7.89 -8.46
N THR A 710 10.42 6.62 -8.09
CA THR A 710 11.60 5.76 -8.22
C THR A 710 11.22 4.29 -8.41
N THR A 711 11.93 3.64 -9.33
CA THR A 711 11.94 2.19 -9.53
C THR A 711 13.35 1.71 -9.24
N PRO A 712 13.58 0.38 -9.20
CA PRO A 712 14.95 -0.10 -9.12
C PRO A 712 15.86 0.32 -10.30
N THR A 713 15.32 0.88 -11.39
CA THR A 713 16.08 1.24 -12.60
C THR A 713 16.01 2.71 -13.00
N THR A 714 15.15 3.51 -12.39
CA THR A 714 14.80 4.85 -12.88
C THR A 714 14.44 5.75 -11.71
N PHE A 715 14.88 7.02 -11.76
CA PHE A 715 14.50 8.06 -10.82
C PHE A 715 13.90 9.24 -11.57
N CYS A 716 12.77 9.75 -11.07
CA CYS A 716 12.07 10.88 -11.65
C CYS A 716 11.80 11.98 -10.63
N ILE A 717 11.83 13.21 -11.12
CA ILE A 717 11.42 14.42 -10.41
C ILE A 717 10.19 14.94 -11.14
N VAL A 718 9.10 15.17 -10.43
CA VAL A 718 7.87 15.73 -11.00
C VAL A 718 7.56 17.05 -10.32
N ALA A 719 7.64 18.16 -11.05
CA ALA A 719 7.27 19.49 -10.58
C ALA A 719 5.80 19.80 -10.90
N PHE A 720 5.05 20.31 -9.92
CA PHE A 720 3.61 20.63 -10.05
C PHE A 720 3.34 21.99 -10.68
N ALA A 721 4.36 22.81 -10.86
CA ALA A 721 4.28 24.05 -11.62
C ALA A 721 5.52 24.16 -12.52
N PRO A 722 5.47 24.97 -13.59
CA PRO A 722 6.62 25.16 -14.44
C PRO A 722 7.73 25.79 -13.60
N PRO A 723 8.98 25.30 -13.68
CA PRO A 723 10.09 25.95 -13.01
C PRO A 723 10.21 27.42 -13.43
N ALA A 724 10.42 28.30 -12.46
CA ALA A 724 10.50 29.74 -12.66
C ALA A 724 11.96 30.20 -12.84
N ASN A 725 12.17 31.39 -13.40
CA ASN A 725 13.50 32.03 -13.48
C ASN A 725 14.59 31.22 -14.21
N GLY A 726 14.18 30.26 -15.05
CA GLY A 726 15.09 29.40 -15.79
C GLY A 726 15.71 28.27 -14.98
N GLN A 727 15.24 28.02 -13.75
CA GLN A 727 15.80 26.99 -12.88
C GLN A 727 14.74 26.24 -12.08
N LEU A 728 15.01 24.96 -11.80
CA LEU A 728 14.34 24.19 -10.75
C LEU A 728 15.33 23.95 -9.62
N VAL A 729 15.07 24.51 -8.45
CA VAL A 729 15.91 24.38 -7.26
C VAL A 729 15.25 23.45 -6.26
N ILE A 730 16.01 22.46 -5.79
CA ILE A 730 15.57 21.43 -4.84
C ILE A 730 16.57 21.41 -3.69
N ASN A 731 16.10 21.65 -2.47
CA ASN A 731 16.92 21.69 -1.26
C ASN A 731 17.16 20.28 -0.68
N LYS A 732 17.51 19.34 -1.55
CA LYS A 732 17.73 17.94 -1.20
C LYS A 732 18.69 17.26 -2.15
N ARG A 733 19.62 16.48 -1.59
CA ARG A 733 20.50 15.59 -2.35
C ARG A 733 19.67 14.50 -3.03
N LEU A 734 19.80 14.38 -4.34
CA LEU A 734 19.12 13.39 -5.17
C LEU A 734 20.09 12.26 -5.58
N PRO A 735 19.62 11.07 -5.98
CA PRO A 735 20.49 9.93 -6.32
C PRO A 735 21.14 10.06 -7.72
N LEU A 736 21.65 11.25 -8.04
CA LEU A 736 22.42 11.56 -9.25
C LEU A 736 23.90 11.78 -8.91
N LEU A 737 24.78 11.38 -9.82
CA LEU A 737 26.24 11.46 -9.74
C LEU A 737 26.79 12.24 -10.93
N PRO A 738 27.96 12.90 -10.80
CA PRO A 738 28.59 13.58 -11.92
C PRO A 738 28.75 12.67 -13.13
N GLY A 739 28.15 13.06 -14.26
CA GLY A 739 28.16 12.29 -15.50
C GLY A 739 26.81 11.68 -15.90
N ASP A 740 25.83 11.61 -15.00
CA ASP A 740 24.47 11.26 -15.38
C ASP A 740 23.79 12.37 -16.18
N ALA A 741 22.90 11.97 -17.08
CA ALA A 741 22.02 12.91 -17.74
C ALA A 741 20.69 13.02 -16.98
N LEU A 742 20.11 14.22 -17.01
CA LEU A 742 18.73 14.44 -16.60
C LEU A 742 17.98 14.91 -17.85
N VAL A 743 16.83 14.31 -18.14
CA VAL A 743 16.02 14.66 -19.31
C VAL A 743 14.66 15.19 -18.89
N LEU A 744 14.23 16.30 -19.46
CA LEU A 744 12.87 16.82 -19.35
C LEU A 744 12.00 16.17 -20.42
N LEU A 745 10.93 15.48 -20.00
CA LEU A 745 9.98 14.81 -20.89
C LEU A 745 9.02 15.82 -21.52
N LYS A 746 8.67 15.61 -22.81
CA LYS A 746 7.86 16.54 -23.61
C LYS A 746 6.54 15.90 -24.07
N PRO A 747 5.48 16.70 -24.24
CA PRO A 747 4.18 16.22 -24.75
C PRO A 747 4.19 15.57 -26.12
N ASP A 748 5.16 15.87 -26.97
CA ASP A 748 5.32 15.29 -28.30
C ASP A 748 6.00 13.90 -28.28
N GLY A 749 6.25 13.35 -27.09
CA GLY A 749 6.98 12.10 -26.87
C GLY A 749 8.50 12.26 -26.97
N GLY A 750 9.00 13.48 -27.18
CA GLY A 750 10.42 13.80 -27.13
C GLY A 750 10.94 14.03 -25.71
N SER A 751 12.24 14.24 -25.60
CA SER A 751 12.90 14.64 -24.36
C SER A 751 14.05 15.59 -24.64
N VAL A 752 14.39 16.45 -23.68
CA VAL A 752 15.52 17.37 -23.78
C VAL A 752 16.44 17.16 -22.59
N VAL A 753 17.73 16.94 -22.85
CA VAL A 753 18.75 16.87 -21.80
C VAL A 753 18.89 18.25 -21.16
N VAL A 754 18.74 18.32 -19.84
CA VAL A 754 18.82 19.55 -19.06
C VAL A 754 20.09 19.53 -18.19
N PRO A 755 20.87 20.63 -18.18
CA PRO A 755 22.01 20.74 -17.27
C PRO A 755 21.55 20.72 -15.82
N TRP A 756 22.33 20.09 -14.96
CA TRP A 756 22.09 20.10 -13.52
C TRP A 756 23.40 20.23 -12.75
N THR A 757 23.30 20.77 -11.54
CA THR A 757 24.41 20.86 -10.58
C THR A 757 23.93 20.43 -9.21
N MET A 758 24.86 19.92 -8.40
CA MET A 758 24.60 19.55 -7.01
C MET A 758 25.70 20.12 -6.13
N ASP A 759 25.33 20.93 -5.14
CA ASP A 759 26.27 21.43 -4.13
C ASP A 759 26.69 20.26 -3.23
N GLU A 760 27.98 19.94 -3.23
CA GLU A 760 28.51 18.80 -2.48
C GLU A 760 28.38 18.94 -0.96
N ARG A 761 28.30 20.17 -0.45
CA ARG A 761 28.22 20.47 0.99
C ARG A 761 26.79 20.57 1.49
N THR A 762 25.89 21.18 0.72
CA THR A 762 24.50 21.41 1.14
C THR A 762 23.52 20.38 0.57
N GLY A 763 23.93 19.64 -0.45
CA GLY A 763 23.05 18.73 -1.19
C GLY A 763 22.03 19.46 -2.08
N GLN A 764 22.06 20.79 -2.17
CA GLN A 764 21.14 21.53 -3.03
C GLN A 764 21.34 21.14 -4.49
N PHE A 765 20.25 20.74 -5.15
CA PHE A 765 20.22 20.29 -6.53
C PHE A 765 19.52 21.35 -7.39
N VAL A 766 20.19 21.78 -8.47
CA VAL A 766 19.69 22.82 -9.37
C VAL A 766 19.66 22.29 -10.79
N VAL A 767 18.54 22.43 -11.48
CA VAL A 767 18.37 22.10 -12.89
C VAL A 767 18.17 23.38 -13.68
N ASP A 768 18.98 23.60 -14.71
CA ASP A 768 18.80 24.71 -15.64
C ASP A 768 17.79 24.33 -16.73
N VAL A 769 16.73 25.11 -16.86
CA VAL A 769 15.66 24.87 -17.85
C VAL A 769 15.34 26.14 -18.62
N SER A 770 15.20 26.05 -19.94
CA SER A 770 14.79 27.22 -20.74
C SER A 770 13.28 27.46 -20.63
N SER A 771 12.85 28.71 -20.78
CA SER A 771 11.41 29.05 -20.81
C SER A 771 10.68 28.38 -21.98
N SER A 772 11.34 28.23 -23.13
CA SER A 772 10.82 27.46 -24.26
C SER A 772 10.66 25.97 -23.94
N ASP A 773 11.53 25.42 -23.10
CA ASP A 773 11.48 24.00 -22.75
C ASP A 773 10.26 23.66 -21.90
N VAL A 774 9.93 24.52 -20.93
CA VAL A 774 8.84 24.24 -19.98
C VAL A 774 7.47 24.67 -20.53
N ALA A 775 7.41 25.56 -21.53
CA ALA A 775 6.16 26.11 -22.06
C ALA A 775 5.20 25.06 -22.67
N GLY A 776 5.72 23.91 -23.12
CA GLY A 776 4.90 22.83 -23.68
C GLY A 776 4.25 21.91 -22.64
N GLY A 777 4.80 21.81 -21.43
CA GLY A 777 4.30 20.90 -20.40
C GLY A 777 2.89 21.27 -19.93
N ARG A 778 2.08 20.26 -19.62
CA ARG A 778 0.72 20.43 -19.07
C ARG A 778 0.62 19.68 -17.75
N PHE A 779 -0.11 20.24 -16.78
CA PHE A 779 -0.45 19.64 -15.47
C PHE A 779 0.73 19.44 -14.50
N ALA A 780 1.81 18.80 -14.95
CA ALA A 780 3.05 18.61 -14.20
C ALA A 780 4.24 18.37 -15.16
N TRP A 781 5.45 18.74 -14.72
CA TRP A 781 6.69 18.64 -15.50
C TRP A 781 7.56 17.52 -14.96
N ALA A 782 7.77 16.49 -15.77
CA ALA A 782 8.53 15.31 -15.38
C ALA A 782 9.96 15.34 -15.93
N PHE A 783 10.91 15.10 -15.04
CA PHE A 783 12.32 14.91 -15.34
C PHE A 783 12.69 13.47 -15.01
N GLU A 784 13.48 12.84 -15.86
CA GLU A 784 13.94 11.47 -15.70
C GLU A 784 15.46 11.44 -15.68
N ALA A 785 16.03 10.74 -14.71
CA ALA A 785 17.46 10.50 -14.63
C ALA A 785 17.84 9.33 -15.56
N ASP A 786 18.80 9.59 -16.43
CA ASP A 786 19.48 8.58 -17.23
C ASP A 786 20.86 8.32 -16.60
N TYR A 787 20.95 7.19 -15.90
CA TYR A 787 22.15 6.82 -15.16
C TYR A 787 23.26 6.37 -16.10
N ARG A 788 24.44 6.95 -15.94
CA ARG A 788 25.64 6.48 -16.62
C ARG A 788 26.03 5.10 -16.06
N VAL A 789 26.20 4.11 -16.94
CA VAL A 789 26.37 2.68 -16.58
C VAL A 789 27.85 2.23 -16.60
N ASP A 790 28.80 3.11 -16.92
CA ASP A 790 30.20 2.77 -17.17
C ASP A 790 31.15 2.84 -15.97
#